data_AF-A0A817XV28-F1
#
_entry.id   AF-A0A817XV28-F1
#
_cell.length_a   1.000
_cell.length_b   1.000
_cell.length_c   1.000
_cell.angle_alpha   90.00
_cell.angle_beta   90.00
_cell.angle_gamma   90.00
#
_symmetry.space_group_name_H-M   'P 1'
#
loop_
_entity.id
_entity.type
_entity.pdbx_description
1 polymer ?
#
loop_
_entity_poly.entity_id
_entity_poly.type
_entity_poly.pdbx_seq_one_letter_code
_entity_poly.pdbx_strand_id
1 'polypeptide(L)'
;MPSSNFPEKLVDLMVRDLNKKNYHLTDAIKRALYEILEHMPHDVVLQRLLHVFITQENTKLTESVYQILYRIGNRSTIDATIQALLLATKHESINLRKTACKILGYFDAKTGTEDVIKGLLTALTDVEPPAREVACEVLARFGKQAPTEEVIKGLLTALTDIEPSVREAACKVLAQFGEKAATEDLIQGLLTTLRDVERSVRECACYALASFGEKPATKDVISGLLTTLRDVEPWVRAKACETLARFGEKAATKEVIEGLSTALRDQNYAVREDVCKALGSLGEKAATKEVIKGLLTALSDVESSVKVSACNALIRFGEKAATEEVIQRLLAALSDQTCYVRERVCKVLKNLGEKAATEEVVKALYTALGDKNWSVRQAACEVLARFSEQAATEEVIRGLLAALSDVKTSVREGACKALGRFGVRTVTEDVIRTFLSALSDEICDVRKGACIALGNLGEKAATEDVIKGLFTALSDVKRSVREAACKALARFGEQAATEEVIRGLLVALSDVETSVREGACKALGRFGKKGATVAVIEALFTALSDKEKFVRLSACIAVGNFGEKAATEEVIKRLLSALSDESYFVKEGAHKVLAHIGEKRAATEEVIRILLSALSDEMSDVRKGACVALGNFGKKVATEEVIKGLLTALNDKEKFVRLGACKTLGHLGGKALTDKVIEAGLSALNNENSYVQATACRILAGFGKKAESEVVVKVVLSALKDRHGKVKVAACHALERLVESTATKEMINALFTALRDKNLSVRVAACEALGNLGEKAATNEVIQKLLTALRDKNWPLRVAACEALGNLGEKAATEEVIKGLLTALGDVEAVREGARKAIACLGEKLVDFNGINGVVNLMLNSPSGGYDFLMDHRKSALCGCESLLTLRSDVVRKLSIALDSDYFWELSNIATHEFVDILLKTSDVAWLPIVTHIALLQKSAIVIVDNMICFYGSEEAKKFECGGNLQTALVEAFSMQRNKHTNRCEIFQKRPIYDSL
;
A
#
# COMPACT_ATOMS: atom_id res chain seq x y z
N MET A 1 -58.46 -44.46 -42.42
CA MET A 1 -59.89 -44.74 -42.20
C MET A 1 -60.15 -44.90 -40.71
N PRO A 2 -61.25 -44.35 -40.17
CA PRO A 2 -61.56 -44.43 -38.75
C PRO A 2 -62.28 -45.75 -38.44
N SER A 3 -61.60 -46.65 -37.73
CA SER A 3 -62.26 -47.75 -37.01
C SER A 3 -61.40 -48.08 -35.79
N SER A 4 -61.95 -47.83 -34.62
CA SER A 4 -61.35 -47.87 -33.28
C SER A 4 -60.84 -49.25 -32.80
N ASN A 5 -60.64 -50.22 -33.70
CA ASN A 5 -60.10 -51.56 -33.40
C ASN A 5 -59.11 -52.11 -34.44
N PHE A 6 -58.86 -51.39 -35.54
CA PHE A 6 -57.93 -51.82 -36.60
C PHE A 6 -56.43 -51.60 -36.29
N PRO A 7 -56.03 -50.55 -35.54
CA PRO A 7 -54.61 -50.29 -35.31
C PRO A 7 -53.95 -51.30 -34.37
N GLU A 8 -54.67 -51.81 -33.36
CA GLU A 8 -54.11 -52.75 -32.38
C GLU A 8 -53.74 -54.11 -32.96
N LYS A 9 -54.62 -54.69 -33.79
CA LYS A 9 -54.32 -55.96 -34.48
C LYS A 9 -53.19 -55.83 -35.51
N LEU A 10 -53.09 -54.66 -36.14
CA LEU A 10 -51.97 -54.35 -37.05
C LEU A 10 -50.66 -54.26 -36.27
N VAL A 11 -50.66 -53.57 -35.13
CA VAL A 11 -49.52 -53.54 -34.21
C VAL A 11 -49.17 -54.93 -33.71
N ASP A 12 -50.15 -55.78 -33.35
CA ASP A 12 -49.90 -57.18 -32.94
C ASP A 12 -49.24 -57.99 -34.05
N LEU A 13 -49.70 -57.84 -35.29
CA LEU A 13 -49.12 -58.49 -36.46
C LEU A 13 -47.69 -57.99 -36.73
N MET A 14 -47.47 -56.68 -36.62
CA MET A 14 -46.16 -56.05 -36.82
C MET A 14 -45.16 -56.45 -35.73
N VAL A 15 -45.59 -56.48 -34.47
CA VAL A 15 -44.81 -56.91 -33.31
C VAL A 15 -44.52 -58.42 -33.37
N ARG A 16 -45.47 -59.24 -33.83
CA ARG A 16 -45.26 -60.67 -34.08
C ARG A 16 -44.31 -60.93 -35.24
N ASP A 17 -44.37 -60.13 -36.30
CA ASP A 17 -43.55 -60.31 -37.52
C ASP A 17 -42.15 -59.68 -37.40
N LEU A 18 -41.96 -58.78 -36.43
CA LEU A 18 -40.65 -58.30 -35.96
C LEU A 18 -39.73 -59.47 -35.54
N ASN A 19 -40.29 -60.59 -35.04
CA ASN A 19 -39.56 -61.82 -34.67
C ASN A 19 -39.02 -62.63 -35.86
N LYS A 20 -39.39 -62.34 -37.11
CA LYS A 20 -38.97 -63.13 -38.28
C LYS A 20 -37.52 -62.77 -38.67
N LYS A 21 -36.71 -63.77 -39.06
CA LYS A 21 -35.28 -63.60 -39.48
C LYS A 21 -35.06 -62.82 -40.80
N ASN A 22 -35.99 -61.97 -41.23
CA ASN A 22 -35.90 -61.23 -42.49
C ASN A 22 -35.59 -59.74 -42.25
N TYR A 23 -34.34 -59.35 -42.51
CA TYR A 23 -33.82 -58.00 -42.25
C TYR A 23 -34.59 -56.87 -42.97
N HIS A 24 -35.01 -57.09 -44.21
CA HIS A 24 -35.76 -56.08 -44.98
C HIS A 24 -37.18 -55.90 -44.45
N LEU A 25 -37.80 -56.99 -44.01
CA LEU A 25 -39.12 -56.96 -43.37
C LEU A 25 -39.04 -56.25 -42.02
N THR A 26 -38.00 -56.52 -41.22
CA THR A 26 -37.76 -55.81 -39.95
C THR A 26 -37.61 -54.31 -40.15
N ASP A 27 -36.84 -53.85 -41.14
CA ASP A 27 -36.65 -52.41 -41.39
C ASP A 27 -37.91 -51.70 -41.92
N ALA A 28 -38.69 -52.38 -42.76
CA ALA A 28 -39.99 -51.88 -43.21
C ALA A 28 -41.01 -51.78 -42.06
N ILE A 29 -41.05 -52.80 -41.19
CA ILE A 29 -41.89 -52.79 -39.99
C ILE A 29 -41.45 -51.67 -39.03
N LYS A 30 -40.14 -51.40 -38.88
CA LYS A 30 -39.64 -50.26 -38.08
C LYS A 30 -40.19 -48.93 -38.58
N ARG A 31 -40.08 -48.65 -39.89
CA ARG A 31 -40.57 -47.40 -40.49
C ARG A 31 -42.07 -47.23 -40.33
N ALA A 32 -42.82 -48.31 -40.55
CA ALA A 32 -44.27 -48.29 -40.38
C ALA A 32 -44.68 -48.13 -38.91
N LEU A 33 -43.98 -48.76 -37.95
CA LEU A 33 -44.18 -48.51 -36.53
C LEU A 33 -43.84 -47.06 -36.15
N TYR A 34 -42.81 -46.45 -36.74
CA TYR A 34 -42.48 -45.04 -36.54
C TYR A 34 -43.61 -44.10 -36.98
N GLU A 35 -44.17 -44.31 -38.18
CA GLU A 35 -45.29 -43.49 -38.69
C GLU A 35 -46.58 -43.68 -37.87
N ILE A 36 -46.86 -44.92 -37.43
CA ILE A 36 -48.02 -45.21 -36.57
C ILE A 36 -47.89 -44.51 -35.21
N LEU A 37 -46.67 -44.48 -34.66
CA LEU A 37 -46.36 -43.83 -33.38
C LEU A 37 -46.44 -42.29 -33.46
N GLU A 38 -46.35 -41.65 -34.63
CA GLU A 38 -46.53 -40.19 -34.75
C GLU A 38 -47.99 -39.73 -34.63
N HIS A 39 -48.97 -40.64 -34.74
CA HIS A 39 -50.39 -40.30 -34.92
C HIS A 39 -51.38 -40.99 -33.96
N MET A 40 -50.93 -41.76 -32.96
CA MET A 40 -51.81 -42.53 -32.05
C MET A 40 -51.46 -42.41 -30.55
N PRO A 41 -52.44 -42.60 -29.63
CA PRO A 41 -52.18 -42.69 -28.19
C PRO A 41 -51.40 -43.97 -27.82
N HIS A 42 -50.40 -43.79 -26.94
CA HIS A 42 -49.18 -44.61 -26.89
C HIS A 42 -49.22 -45.87 -26.00
N ASP A 43 -50.23 -46.05 -25.14
CA ASP A 43 -50.15 -47.03 -24.04
C ASP A 43 -50.17 -48.51 -24.49
N VAL A 44 -51.02 -48.87 -25.45
CA VAL A 44 -51.19 -50.28 -25.87
C VAL A 44 -50.01 -50.79 -26.71
N VAL A 45 -49.50 -49.94 -27.61
CA VAL A 45 -48.33 -50.25 -28.44
C VAL A 45 -47.08 -50.37 -27.58
N LEU A 46 -46.94 -49.48 -26.60
CA LEU A 46 -45.81 -49.46 -25.67
C LEU A 46 -45.83 -50.67 -24.72
N GLN A 47 -46.97 -51.05 -24.14
CA GLN A 47 -47.08 -52.28 -23.32
C GLN A 47 -46.71 -53.54 -24.11
N ARG A 48 -47.08 -53.63 -25.39
CA ARG A 48 -46.80 -54.79 -26.23
C ARG A 48 -45.36 -54.83 -26.74
N LEU A 49 -44.78 -53.69 -27.08
CA LEU A 49 -43.35 -53.57 -27.37
C LEU A 49 -42.49 -53.87 -26.13
N LEU A 50 -42.92 -53.45 -24.94
CA LEU A 50 -42.29 -53.81 -23.67
C LEU A 50 -42.45 -55.30 -23.34
N HIS A 51 -43.61 -55.90 -23.61
CA HIS A 51 -43.80 -57.34 -23.44
C HIS A 51 -42.89 -58.15 -24.37
N VAL A 52 -42.76 -57.76 -25.64
CA VAL A 52 -41.81 -58.39 -26.58
C VAL A 52 -40.37 -58.11 -26.21
N PHE A 53 -40.06 -56.92 -25.70
CA PHE A 53 -38.74 -56.60 -25.15
C PHE A 53 -38.39 -57.54 -23.99
N ILE A 54 -39.30 -57.77 -23.04
CA ILE A 54 -39.05 -58.61 -21.85
C ILE A 54 -39.03 -60.11 -22.19
N THR A 55 -39.83 -60.58 -23.16
CA THR A 55 -40.04 -62.02 -23.42
C THR A 55 -39.14 -62.64 -24.50
N GLN A 56 -38.36 -61.85 -25.26
CA GLN A 56 -37.58 -62.35 -26.41
C GLN A 56 -36.06 -62.29 -26.18
N GLU A 57 -35.36 -63.39 -26.51
CA GLU A 57 -33.89 -63.49 -26.40
C GLU A 57 -33.14 -62.98 -27.66
N ASN A 58 -33.84 -62.54 -28.70
CA ASN A 58 -33.23 -62.13 -29.97
C ASN A 58 -32.60 -60.73 -29.89
N THR A 59 -31.28 -60.66 -29.79
CA THR A 59 -30.50 -59.40 -29.67
C THR A 59 -30.78 -58.36 -30.76
N LYS A 60 -30.96 -58.77 -32.02
CA LYS A 60 -31.25 -57.84 -33.14
C LYS A 60 -32.67 -57.26 -33.06
N LEU A 61 -33.60 -58.04 -32.52
CA LEU A 61 -34.95 -57.59 -32.24
C LEU A 61 -34.95 -56.61 -31.08
N THR A 62 -34.23 -56.90 -30.01
CA THR A 62 -34.06 -56.02 -28.85
C THR A 62 -33.45 -54.67 -29.25
N GLU A 63 -32.46 -54.67 -30.15
CA GLU A 63 -31.88 -53.45 -30.75
C GLU A 63 -32.87 -52.69 -31.65
N SER A 64 -33.74 -53.41 -32.34
CA SER A 64 -34.79 -52.82 -33.18
C SER A 64 -35.91 -52.18 -32.36
N VAL A 65 -36.33 -52.85 -31.28
CA VAL A 65 -37.27 -52.33 -30.29
C VAL A 65 -36.64 -51.16 -29.53
N TYR A 66 -35.32 -51.19 -29.29
CA TYR A 66 -34.53 -50.08 -28.74
C TYR A 66 -34.61 -48.81 -29.59
N GLN A 67 -34.41 -48.89 -30.91
CA GLN A 67 -34.51 -47.72 -31.79
C GLN A 67 -35.94 -47.12 -31.82
N ILE A 68 -36.95 -47.93 -31.48
CA ILE A 68 -38.36 -47.53 -31.41
C ILE A 68 -38.67 -46.86 -30.07
N LEU A 69 -38.32 -47.49 -28.95
CA LEU A 69 -38.48 -46.92 -27.61
C LEU A 69 -37.69 -45.62 -27.42
N TYR A 70 -36.50 -45.52 -28.02
CA TYR A 70 -35.67 -44.30 -28.02
C TYR A 70 -36.38 -43.07 -28.58
N ARG A 71 -37.21 -43.22 -29.62
CA ARG A 71 -37.98 -42.09 -30.19
C ARG A 71 -39.23 -41.74 -29.38
N ILE A 72 -39.83 -42.73 -28.69
CA ILE A 72 -41.06 -42.54 -27.90
C ILE A 72 -40.78 -41.80 -26.58
N GLY A 73 -39.61 -42.00 -25.97
CA GLY A 73 -39.22 -41.44 -24.67
C GLY A 73 -39.28 -39.90 -24.53
N ASN A 74 -39.60 -39.18 -25.62
CA ASN A 74 -39.78 -37.73 -25.60
C ASN A 74 -41.25 -37.26 -25.39
N ARG A 75 -42.25 -38.15 -25.31
CA ARG A 75 -43.67 -37.77 -25.13
C ARG A 75 -44.50 -38.71 -24.21
N SER A 76 -44.78 -38.21 -23.01
CA SER A 76 -45.96 -38.45 -22.13
C SER A 76 -46.31 -39.81 -21.48
N THR A 77 -45.62 -40.94 -21.69
CA THR A 77 -45.93 -42.21 -20.96
C THR A 77 -44.71 -42.81 -20.24
N ILE A 78 -44.20 -42.08 -19.25
CA ILE A 78 -42.86 -42.26 -18.69
C ILE A 78 -42.81 -43.35 -17.60
N ASP A 79 -43.81 -43.45 -16.73
CA ASP A 79 -43.73 -44.31 -15.53
C ASP A 79 -43.82 -45.82 -15.82
N ALA A 80 -44.73 -46.26 -16.70
CA ALA A 80 -44.89 -47.68 -17.05
C ALA A 80 -43.68 -48.23 -17.82
N THR A 81 -43.05 -47.38 -18.65
CA THR A 81 -41.82 -47.72 -19.38
C THR A 81 -40.65 -47.91 -18.43
N ILE A 82 -40.49 -46.98 -17.46
CA ILE A 82 -39.45 -47.07 -16.43
C ILE A 82 -39.65 -48.35 -15.60
N GLN A 83 -40.85 -48.63 -15.10
CA GLN A 83 -41.11 -49.82 -14.29
C GLN A 83 -40.84 -51.14 -15.04
N ALA A 84 -41.20 -51.23 -16.32
CA ALA A 84 -40.90 -52.39 -17.15
C ALA A 84 -39.39 -52.56 -17.41
N LEU A 85 -38.66 -51.46 -17.62
CA LEU A 85 -37.20 -51.49 -17.76
C LEU A 85 -36.50 -51.86 -16.44
N LEU A 86 -37.03 -51.42 -15.29
CA LEU A 86 -36.56 -51.80 -13.96
C LEU A 86 -36.79 -53.29 -13.64
N LEU A 87 -37.85 -53.90 -14.19
CA LEU A 87 -38.03 -55.35 -14.16
C LEU A 87 -37.02 -56.06 -15.07
N ALA A 88 -36.75 -55.49 -16.25
CA ALA A 88 -35.79 -56.04 -17.20
C ALA A 88 -34.33 -55.97 -16.72
N THR A 89 -33.98 -55.07 -15.79
CA THR A 89 -32.64 -55.08 -15.14
C THR A 89 -32.44 -56.28 -14.21
N LYS A 90 -33.48 -57.04 -13.88
CA LYS A 90 -33.41 -58.26 -13.05
C LYS A 90 -33.61 -59.56 -13.86
N HIS A 91 -33.66 -59.48 -15.18
CA HIS A 91 -33.96 -60.61 -16.05
C HIS A 91 -32.75 -61.57 -16.22
N GLU A 92 -32.99 -62.86 -16.47
CA GLU A 92 -31.92 -63.87 -16.59
C GLU A 92 -30.94 -63.59 -17.76
N SER A 93 -31.43 -63.02 -18.86
CA SER A 93 -30.62 -62.65 -20.03
C SER A 93 -29.73 -61.42 -19.81
N ILE A 94 -28.42 -61.62 -19.91
CA ILE A 94 -27.38 -60.57 -19.80
C ILE A 94 -27.57 -59.43 -20.80
N ASN A 95 -27.92 -59.74 -22.04
CA ASN A 95 -28.10 -58.73 -23.09
C ASN A 95 -29.32 -57.86 -22.80
N LEU A 96 -30.36 -58.46 -22.20
CA LEU A 96 -31.55 -57.73 -21.79
C LEU A 96 -31.24 -56.78 -20.63
N ARG A 97 -30.53 -57.24 -19.59
CA ARG A 97 -30.14 -56.40 -18.45
C ARG A 97 -29.29 -55.21 -18.88
N LYS A 98 -28.26 -55.46 -19.71
CA LYS A 98 -27.41 -54.40 -20.29
C LYS A 98 -28.21 -53.39 -21.09
N THR A 99 -29.11 -53.88 -21.95
CA THR A 99 -29.91 -53.01 -22.82
C THR A 99 -30.91 -52.20 -22.01
N ALA A 100 -31.53 -52.80 -20.99
CA ALA A 100 -32.41 -52.11 -20.05
C ALA A 100 -31.68 -50.98 -19.31
N CYS A 101 -30.48 -51.23 -18.77
CA CYS A 101 -29.66 -50.20 -18.13
C CYS A 101 -29.32 -49.05 -19.10
N LYS A 102 -28.94 -49.37 -20.35
CA LYS A 102 -28.66 -48.35 -21.37
C LYS A 102 -29.88 -47.47 -21.68
N ILE A 103 -31.08 -48.06 -21.76
CA ILE A 103 -32.33 -47.33 -22.03
C ILE A 103 -32.69 -46.44 -20.84
N LEU A 104 -32.54 -46.93 -19.61
CA LEU A 104 -32.75 -46.14 -18.39
C LEU A 104 -31.89 -44.85 -18.39
N GLY A 105 -30.69 -44.90 -18.95
CA GLY A 105 -29.77 -43.75 -19.07
C GLY A 105 -30.09 -42.70 -20.13
N TYR A 106 -31.20 -42.83 -20.87
CA TYR A 106 -31.66 -41.82 -21.82
C TYR A 106 -32.89 -41.05 -21.33
N PHE A 107 -33.50 -41.44 -20.21
CA PHE A 107 -34.54 -40.63 -19.58
C PHE A 107 -33.91 -39.42 -18.91
N ASP A 108 -34.38 -38.22 -19.25
CA ASP A 108 -33.78 -36.96 -18.80
C ASP A 108 -34.03 -36.70 -17.30
N ALA A 109 -33.19 -35.86 -16.69
CA ALA A 109 -33.14 -35.57 -15.25
C ALA A 109 -34.45 -34.98 -14.66
N LYS A 110 -35.48 -34.71 -15.48
CA LYS A 110 -36.76 -34.13 -15.06
C LYS A 110 -37.89 -35.14 -14.86
N THR A 111 -37.75 -36.41 -15.25
CA THR A 111 -38.92 -37.32 -15.34
C THR A 111 -38.70 -38.72 -14.77
N GLY A 112 -38.23 -38.86 -13.52
CA GLY A 112 -38.23 -40.15 -12.80
C GLY A 112 -36.91 -40.55 -12.12
N THR A 113 -36.17 -39.59 -11.56
CA THR A 113 -34.79 -39.82 -11.07
C THR A 113 -34.68 -40.85 -9.96
N GLU A 114 -35.63 -40.95 -9.03
CA GLU A 114 -35.47 -41.83 -7.85
C GLU A 114 -35.58 -43.32 -8.20
N ASP A 115 -36.58 -43.71 -8.98
CA ASP A 115 -36.78 -45.11 -9.39
C ASP A 115 -35.71 -45.58 -10.38
N VAL A 116 -35.28 -44.70 -11.28
CA VAL A 116 -34.17 -44.97 -12.21
C VAL A 116 -32.86 -45.15 -11.46
N ILE A 117 -32.57 -44.32 -10.46
CA ILE A 117 -31.38 -44.47 -9.60
C ILE A 117 -31.43 -45.80 -8.83
N LYS A 118 -32.56 -46.17 -8.22
CA LYS A 118 -32.73 -47.46 -7.52
C LYS A 118 -32.51 -48.66 -8.45
N GLY A 119 -32.96 -48.56 -9.71
CA GLY A 119 -32.70 -49.56 -10.75
C GLY A 119 -31.23 -49.73 -11.09
N LEU A 120 -30.53 -48.62 -11.29
CA LEU A 120 -29.10 -48.60 -11.58
C LEU A 120 -28.27 -49.09 -10.39
N LEU A 121 -28.66 -48.75 -9.15
CA LEU A 121 -28.05 -49.28 -7.94
C LEU A 121 -28.18 -50.79 -7.81
N THR A 122 -29.31 -51.35 -8.23
CA THR A 122 -29.50 -52.81 -8.29
C THR A 122 -28.60 -53.43 -9.37
N ALA A 123 -28.45 -52.77 -10.52
CA ALA A 123 -27.58 -53.24 -11.59
C ALA A 123 -26.08 -53.13 -11.26
N LEU A 124 -25.68 -52.25 -10.32
CA LEU A 124 -24.30 -52.19 -9.81
C LEU A 124 -23.91 -53.44 -9.00
N THR A 125 -24.87 -54.24 -8.52
CA THR A 125 -24.60 -55.49 -7.79
C THR A 125 -24.91 -56.73 -8.63
N ASP A 126 -25.08 -56.58 -9.95
CA ASP A 126 -25.33 -57.68 -10.86
C ASP A 126 -24.17 -58.69 -10.88
N VAL A 127 -24.48 -59.97 -11.09
CA VAL A 127 -23.47 -61.03 -11.18
C VAL A 127 -22.51 -60.80 -12.34
N GLU A 128 -23.01 -60.23 -13.45
CA GLU A 128 -22.26 -60.06 -14.69
C GLU A 128 -21.52 -58.69 -14.74
N PRO A 129 -20.18 -58.68 -14.90
CA PRO A 129 -19.40 -57.44 -14.90
C PRO A 129 -19.85 -56.40 -15.93
N PRO A 130 -20.16 -56.76 -17.20
CA PRO A 130 -20.54 -55.74 -18.17
C PRO A 130 -21.98 -55.20 -17.97
N ALA A 131 -22.78 -55.75 -17.06
CA ALA A 131 -24.01 -55.09 -16.59
C ALA A 131 -23.68 -54.01 -15.54
N ARG A 132 -22.76 -54.30 -14.61
CA ARG A 132 -22.26 -53.34 -13.61
C ARG A 132 -21.53 -52.15 -14.26
N GLU A 133 -20.70 -52.42 -15.26
CA GLU A 133 -20.01 -51.38 -16.04
C GLU A 133 -20.99 -50.41 -16.71
N VAL A 134 -21.99 -50.94 -17.41
CA VAL A 134 -23.02 -50.13 -18.07
C VAL A 134 -23.82 -49.33 -17.06
N ALA A 135 -24.10 -49.88 -15.88
CA ALA A 135 -24.77 -49.15 -14.81
C ALA A 135 -23.93 -47.93 -14.36
N CYS A 136 -22.61 -48.08 -14.19
CA CYS A 136 -21.69 -46.97 -13.95
C CYS A 136 -21.74 -45.94 -15.10
N GLU A 137 -21.57 -46.36 -16.35
CA GLU A 137 -21.59 -45.45 -17.51
C GLU A 137 -22.87 -44.62 -17.59
N VAL A 138 -24.00 -45.25 -17.29
CA VAL A 138 -25.30 -44.62 -17.29
C VAL A 138 -25.43 -43.62 -16.13
N LEU A 139 -24.97 -43.97 -14.93
CA LEU A 139 -24.91 -43.05 -13.79
C LEU A 139 -24.10 -41.78 -14.11
N ALA A 140 -23.02 -41.91 -14.88
CA ALA A 140 -22.18 -40.80 -15.30
C ALA A 140 -22.98 -39.71 -16.06
N ARG A 141 -23.93 -40.11 -16.92
CA ARG A 141 -24.74 -39.20 -17.75
C ARG A 141 -25.63 -38.25 -16.96
N PHE A 142 -26.00 -38.61 -15.74
CA PHE A 142 -26.78 -37.74 -14.84
C PHE A 142 -25.92 -36.60 -14.23
N GLY A 143 -24.60 -36.66 -14.39
CA GLY A 143 -23.67 -35.58 -14.10
C GLY A 143 -23.77 -35.03 -12.67
N LYS A 144 -23.64 -33.71 -12.51
CA LYS A 144 -23.54 -33.02 -11.21
C LYS A 144 -24.81 -33.03 -10.34
N GLN A 145 -25.90 -33.64 -10.80
CA GLN A 145 -27.19 -33.70 -10.06
C GLN A 145 -27.41 -35.06 -9.38
N ALA A 146 -26.60 -36.07 -9.72
CA ALA A 146 -26.80 -37.46 -9.30
C ALA A 146 -26.15 -37.95 -7.98
N PRO A 147 -25.18 -37.27 -7.33
CA PRO A 147 -24.50 -37.86 -6.18
C PRO A 147 -25.39 -37.81 -4.92
N THR A 148 -26.28 -38.79 -4.77
CA THR A 148 -27.02 -39.09 -3.53
C THR A 148 -26.21 -40.04 -2.64
N GLU A 149 -26.56 -40.15 -1.35
CA GLU A 149 -25.86 -41.03 -0.41
C GLU A 149 -25.87 -42.50 -0.87
N GLU A 150 -26.98 -42.96 -1.47
CA GLU A 150 -27.10 -44.33 -1.99
C GLU A 150 -26.21 -44.58 -3.21
N VAL A 151 -26.13 -43.60 -4.13
CA VAL A 151 -25.22 -43.66 -5.30
C VAL A 151 -23.76 -43.69 -4.86
N ILE A 152 -23.41 -42.93 -3.83
CA ILE A 152 -22.06 -42.93 -3.26
C ILE A 152 -21.71 -44.31 -2.69
N LYS A 153 -22.62 -44.95 -1.92
CA LYS A 153 -22.41 -46.31 -1.40
C LYS A 153 -22.28 -47.35 -2.51
N GLY A 154 -23.10 -47.26 -3.55
CA GLY A 154 -23.01 -48.15 -4.72
C GLY A 154 -21.68 -48.01 -5.46
N LEU A 155 -21.20 -46.78 -5.66
CA LEU A 155 -19.91 -46.52 -6.31
C LEU A 155 -18.72 -46.97 -5.46
N LEU A 156 -18.80 -46.90 -4.13
CA LEU A 156 -17.76 -47.46 -3.25
C LEU A 156 -17.59 -48.97 -3.45
N THR A 157 -18.70 -49.71 -3.59
CA THR A 157 -18.64 -51.14 -3.91
C THR A 157 -18.01 -51.38 -5.29
N ALA A 158 -18.40 -50.58 -6.29
CA ALA A 158 -17.87 -50.68 -7.66
C ALA A 158 -16.36 -50.32 -7.76
N LEU A 159 -15.84 -49.45 -6.89
CA LEU A 159 -14.39 -49.17 -6.81
C LEU A 159 -13.56 -50.37 -6.33
N THR A 160 -14.19 -51.31 -5.62
CA THR A 160 -13.54 -52.53 -5.11
C THR A 160 -13.92 -53.78 -5.91
N ASP A 161 -14.53 -53.61 -7.08
CA ASP A 161 -14.99 -54.72 -7.91
C ASP A 161 -13.84 -55.61 -8.38
N ILE A 162 -14.10 -56.90 -8.60
CA ILE A 162 -13.12 -57.86 -9.11
C ILE A 162 -12.69 -57.47 -10.52
N GLU A 163 -13.63 -57.00 -11.35
CA GLU A 163 -13.39 -56.68 -12.75
C GLU A 163 -12.81 -55.26 -12.91
N PRO A 164 -11.67 -55.09 -13.59
CA PRO A 164 -11.06 -53.77 -13.79
C PRO A 164 -11.93 -52.80 -14.60
N SER A 165 -12.71 -53.28 -15.57
CA SER A 165 -13.59 -52.40 -16.37
C SER A 165 -14.64 -51.71 -15.52
N VAL A 166 -15.15 -52.39 -14.49
CA VAL A 166 -16.14 -51.84 -13.54
C VAL A 166 -15.48 -50.80 -12.63
N ARG A 167 -14.27 -51.07 -12.12
CA ARG A 167 -13.49 -50.09 -11.32
C ARG A 167 -13.15 -48.84 -12.12
N GLU A 168 -12.72 -49.01 -13.37
CA GLU A 168 -12.44 -47.92 -14.30
C GLU A 168 -13.69 -47.07 -14.56
N ALA A 169 -14.82 -47.72 -14.85
CA ALA A 169 -16.10 -47.04 -15.07
C ALA A 169 -16.52 -46.25 -13.82
N ALA A 170 -16.39 -46.83 -12.63
CA ALA A 170 -16.69 -46.15 -11.37
C ALA A 170 -15.85 -44.87 -11.19
N CYS A 171 -14.54 -44.92 -11.43
CA CYS A 171 -13.68 -43.74 -11.41
C CYS A 171 -14.13 -42.65 -12.41
N LYS A 172 -14.53 -43.04 -13.63
CA LYS A 172 -15.05 -42.09 -14.63
C LYS A 172 -16.35 -41.42 -14.18
N VAL A 173 -17.27 -42.17 -13.55
CA VAL A 173 -18.50 -41.59 -12.97
C VAL A 173 -18.15 -40.52 -11.94
N LEU A 174 -17.24 -40.85 -11.02
CA LEU A 174 -16.81 -39.92 -9.96
C LEU A 174 -16.19 -38.66 -10.54
N ALA A 175 -15.37 -38.77 -11.58
CA ALA A 175 -14.80 -37.62 -12.26
C ALA A 175 -15.88 -36.69 -12.85
N GLN A 176 -16.96 -37.24 -13.42
CA GLN A 176 -18.08 -36.46 -13.98
C GLN A 176 -18.94 -35.79 -12.89
N PHE A 177 -19.08 -36.42 -11.73
CA PHE A 177 -19.78 -35.81 -10.59
C PHE A 177 -19.01 -34.62 -10.01
N GLY A 178 -17.67 -34.64 -10.09
CA GLY A 178 -16.79 -33.57 -9.65
C GLY A 178 -16.88 -33.28 -8.15
N GLU A 179 -16.68 -32.03 -7.74
CA GLU A 179 -16.56 -31.62 -6.32
C GLU A 179 -17.72 -32.00 -5.39
N LYS A 180 -18.90 -32.34 -5.94
CA LYS A 180 -20.07 -32.75 -5.15
C LYS A 180 -19.97 -34.19 -4.63
N ALA A 181 -19.21 -35.05 -5.30
CA ALA A 181 -19.01 -36.44 -4.88
C ALA A 181 -17.76 -36.63 -3.99
N ALA A 182 -17.07 -35.55 -3.62
CA ALA A 182 -15.87 -35.59 -2.81
C ALA A 182 -16.17 -35.84 -1.31
N THR A 183 -16.67 -37.04 -0.98
CA THR A 183 -16.83 -37.51 0.40
C THR A 183 -15.56 -38.20 0.90
N GLU A 184 -15.35 -38.24 2.22
CA GLU A 184 -14.17 -38.88 2.83
C GLU A 184 -14.04 -40.36 2.42
N ASP A 185 -15.16 -41.10 2.42
CA ASP A 185 -15.17 -42.52 2.02
C ASP A 185 -14.75 -42.72 0.57
N LEU A 186 -15.23 -41.88 -0.36
CA LEU A 186 -14.85 -41.98 -1.78
C LEU A 186 -13.40 -41.57 -2.01
N ILE A 187 -12.90 -40.58 -1.27
CA ILE A 187 -11.49 -40.21 -1.31
C ILE A 187 -10.63 -41.39 -0.83
N GLN A 188 -11.02 -42.07 0.25
CA GLN A 188 -10.33 -43.24 0.76
C GLN A 188 -10.40 -44.44 -0.21
N GLY A 189 -11.57 -44.67 -0.82
CA GLY A 189 -11.74 -45.66 -1.89
C GLY A 189 -10.82 -45.38 -3.07
N LEU A 190 -10.78 -44.13 -3.56
CA LEU A 190 -9.88 -43.72 -4.64
C LEU A 190 -8.40 -43.87 -4.27
N LEU A 191 -8.02 -43.63 -3.01
CA LEU A 191 -6.66 -43.85 -2.53
C LEU A 191 -6.21 -45.32 -2.66
N THR A 192 -7.13 -46.27 -2.44
CA THR A 192 -6.83 -47.68 -2.69
C THR A 192 -6.67 -47.98 -4.18
N THR A 193 -7.54 -47.41 -5.03
CA THR A 193 -7.46 -47.58 -6.50
C THR A 193 -6.24 -46.93 -7.15
N LEU A 194 -5.57 -45.98 -6.50
CA LEU A 194 -4.28 -45.45 -6.96
C LEU A 194 -3.17 -46.52 -6.99
N ARG A 195 -3.36 -47.65 -6.29
CA ARG A 195 -2.42 -48.79 -6.24
C ARG A 195 -2.93 -50.01 -6.99
N ASP A 196 -3.92 -49.82 -7.87
CA ASP A 196 -4.50 -50.91 -8.66
C ASP A 196 -3.47 -51.56 -9.59
N VAL A 197 -3.66 -52.84 -9.90
CA VAL A 197 -2.81 -53.59 -10.83
C VAL A 197 -2.93 -53.01 -12.24
N GLU A 198 -4.13 -52.62 -12.65
CA GLU A 198 -4.42 -52.14 -13.98
C GLU A 198 -4.11 -50.65 -14.15
N ARG A 199 -3.36 -50.33 -15.22
CA ARG A 199 -2.93 -48.94 -15.48
C ARG A 199 -4.09 -47.98 -15.72
N SER A 200 -5.15 -48.43 -16.40
CA SER A 200 -6.30 -47.58 -16.75
C SER A 200 -7.10 -47.20 -15.52
N VAL A 201 -7.20 -48.11 -14.54
CA VAL A 201 -7.84 -47.85 -13.24
C VAL A 201 -7.05 -46.82 -12.45
N ARG A 202 -5.71 -46.95 -12.37
CA ARG A 202 -4.85 -45.96 -11.69
C ARG A 202 -4.97 -44.57 -12.32
N GLU A 203 -4.95 -44.48 -13.65
CA GLU A 203 -5.13 -43.22 -14.38
C GLU A 203 -6.50 -42.57 -14.09
N CYS A 204 -7.58 -43.37 -14.19
CA CYS A 204 -8.93 -42.87 -13.93
C CYS A 204 -9.11 -42.44 -12.46
N ALA A 205 -8.44 -43.11 -11.52
CA ALA A 205 -8.42 -42.72 -10.11
C ALA A 205 -7.76 -41.34 -9.91
N CYS A 206 -6.61 -41.09 -10.55
CA CYS A 206 -5.99 -39.75 -10.56
C CYS A 206 -6.95 -38.70 -11.15
N TYR A 207 -7.62 -39.02 -12.26
CA TYR A 207 -8.56 -38.10 -12.91
C TYR A 207 -9.79 -37.78 -12.05
N ALA A 208 -10.34 -38.78 -11.35
CA ALA A 208 -11.44 -38.61 -10.41
C ALA A 208 -11.04 -37.67 -9.27
N LEU A 209 -9.89 -37.92 -8.64
CA LEU A 209 -9.34 -37.06 -7.59
C LEU A 209 -9.10 -35.63 -8.08
N ALA A 210 -8.58 -35.46 -9.30
CA ALA A 210 -8.37 -34.14 -9.89
C ALA A 210 -9.71 -33.40 -10.09
N SER A 211 -10.79 -34.10 -10.41
CA SER A 211 -12.12 -33.52 -10.65
C SER A 211 -12.87 -33.14 -9.38
N PHE A 212 -12.43 -33.65 -8.23
CA PHE A 212 -12.92 -33.25 -6.91
C PHE A 212 -12.34 -31.90 -6.43
N GLY A 213 -11.46 -31.27 -7.22
CA GLY A 213 -10.89 -29.96 -6.91
C GLY A 213 -9.94 -30.02 -5.72
N GLU A 214 -9.97 -29.01 -4.86
CA GLU A 214 -9.03 -28.89 -3.74
C GLU A 214 -9.39 -29.73 -2.50
N LYS A 215 -10.62 -30.27 -2.42
CA LYS A 215 -11.11 -30.99 -1.24
C LYS A 215 -10.27 -32.23 -0.86
N PRO A 216 -9.81 -33.07 -1.81
CA PRO A 216 -9.04 -34.26 -1.49
C PRO A 216 -7.56 -34.00 -1.17
N ALA A 217 -7.12 -32.74 -1.02
CA ALA A 217 -5.72 -32.41 -0.72
C ALA A 217 -5.35 -32.72 0.75
N THR A 218 -5.60 -33.94 1.20
CA THR A 218 -5.22 -34.47 2.51
C THR A 218 -3.83 -35.09 2.46
N LYS A 219 -3.20 -35.27 3.63
CA LYS A 219 -1.84 -35.82 3.74
C LYS A 219 -1.74 -37.23 3.11
N ASP A 220 -2.75 -38.06 3.28
CA ASP A 220 -2.73 -39.44 2.79
C ASP A 220 -2.89 -39.51 1.27
N VAL A 221 -3.76 -38.67 0.69
CA VAL A 221 -3.90 -38.56 -0.77
C VAL A 221 -2.62 -38.01 -1.39
N ILE A 222 -2.01 -37.00 -0.77
CA ILE A 222 -0.71 -36.47 -1.22
C ILE A 222 0.36 -37.57 -1.20
N SER A 223 0.45 -38.37 -0.13
CA SER A 223 1.39 -39.49 -0.04
C SER A 223 1.12 -40.58 -1.10
N GLY A 224 -0.16 -40.86 -1.37
CA GLY A 224 -0.59 -41.73 -2.47
C GLY A 224 -0.10 -41.23 -3.82
N LEU A 225 -0.37 -39.97 -4.15
CA LEU A 225 0.04 -39.34 -5.41
C LEU A 225 1.56 -39.24 -5.55
N LEU A 226 2.31 -39.00 -4.46
CA LEU A 226 3.78 -39.03 -4.47
C LEU A 226 4.33 -40.41 -4.86
N THR A 227 3.62 -41.48 -4.49
CA THR A 227 3.96 -42.84 -4.94
C THR A 227 3.63 -43.00 -6.43
N THR A 228 2.47 -42.51 -6.87
CA THR A 228 2.02 -42.53 -8.28
C THR A 228 2.92 -41.70 -9.20
N LEU A 229 3.61 -40.67 -8.70
CA LEU A 229 4.65 -39.96 -9.45
C LEU A 229 5.84 -40.84 -9.85
N ARG A 230 5.97 -42.03 -9.28
CA ARG A 230 7.00 -43.03 -9.62
C ARG A 230 6.43 -44.25 -10.34
N ASP A 231 5.20 -44.17 -10.84
CA ASP A 231 4.55 -45.25 -11.58
C ASP A 231 5.35 -45.63 -12.82
N VAL A 232 5.27 -46.90 -13.23
CA VAL A 232 5.93 -47.41 -14.43
C VAL A 232 5.39 -46.74 -15.71
N GLU A 233 4.09 -46.42 -15.73
CA GLU A 233 3.41 -45.85 -16.90
C GLU A 233 3.52 -44.31 -16.91
N PRO A 234 4.07 -43.70 -17.99
CA PRO A 234 4.20 -42.25 -18.07
C PRO A 234 2.88 -41.48 -17.99
N TRP A 235 1.80 -42.03 -18.56
CA TRP A 235 0.48 -41.39 -18.54
C TRP A 235 -0.09 -41.28 -17.13
N VAL A 236 0.13 -42.31 -16.30
CA VAL A 236 -0.29 -42.32 -14.90
C VAL A 236 0.52 -41.28 -14.11
N ARG A 237 1.83 -41.17 -14.34
CA ARG A 237 2.67 -40.13 -13.73
C ARG A 237 2.21 -38.72 -14.11
N ALA A 238 1.95 -38.47 -15.40
CA ALA A 238 1.46 -37.19 -15.89
C ALA A 238 0.12 -36.81 -15.26
N LYS A 239 -0.81 -37.78 -15.15
CA LYS A 239 -2.10 -37.54 -14.50
C LYS A 239 -1.97 -37.25 -13.01
N ALA A 240 -1.05 -37.90 -12.31
CA ALA A 240 -0.74 -37.55 -10.91
C ALA A 240 -0.23 -36.10 -10.77
N CYS A 241 0.60 -35.62 -11.71
CA CYS A 241 1.01 -34.21 -11.75
C CYS A 241 -0.19 -33.28 -11.97
N GLU A 242 -1.09 -33.60 -12.88
CA GLU A 242 -2.32 -32.81 -13.12
C GLU A 242 -3.22 -32.77 -11.88
N THR A 243 -3.38 -33.90 -11.17
CA THR A 243 -4.12 -33.95 -9.91
C THR A 243 -3.52 -33.01 -8.88
N LEU A 244 -2.20 -33.05 -8.68
CA LEU A 244 -1.48 -32.13 -7.79
C LEU A 244 -1.63 -30.66 -8.23
N ALA A 245 -1.64 -30.39 -9.54
CA ALA A 245 -1.88 -29.05 -10.07
C ALA A 245 -3.26 -28.50 -9.69
N ARG A 246 -4.29 -29.35 -9.75
CA ARG A 246 -5.68 -28.99 -9.42
C ARG A 246 -5.94 -28.84 -7.92
N PHE A 247 -5.11 -29.44 -7.08
CA PHE A 247 -5.11 -29.17 -5.64
C PHE A 247 -4.54 -27.79 -5.30
N GLY A 248 -3.82 -27.15 -6.24
CA GLY A 248 -3.31 -25.79 -6.10
C GLY A 248 -2.37 -25.62 -4.92
N GLU A 249 -2.40 -24.45 -4.28
CA GLU A 249 -1.49 -24.11 -3.19
C GLU A 249 -1.61 -25.01 -1.94
N LYS A 250 -2.73 -25.73 -1.77
CA LYS A 250 -2.90 -26.67 -0.64
C LYS A 250 -1.98 -27.88 -0.74
N ALA A 251 -1.62 -28.30 -1.96
CA ALA A 251 -0.67 -29.37 -2.19
C ALA A 251 0.79 -28.93 -2.15
N ALA A 252 1.09 -27.65 -1.89
CA ALA A 252 2.44 -27.10 -1.89
C ALA A 252 3.23 -27.47 -0.61
N THR A 253 3.33 -28.77 -0.30
CA THR A 253 4.18 -29.29 0.78
C THR A 253 5.61 -29.51 0.27
N LYS A 254 6.56 -29.60 1.20
CA LYS A 254 7.97 -29.81 0.87
C LYS A 254 8.17 -31.12 0.09
N GLU A 255 7.48 -32.18 0.48
CA GLU A 255 7.57 -33.50 -0.15
C GLU A 255 7.05 -33.49 -1.58
N VAL A 256 5.94 -32.77 -1.85
CA VAL A 256 5.39 -32.58 -3.20
C VAL A 256 6.35 -31.81 -4.09
N ILE A 257 6.94 -30.74 -3.56
CA ILE A 257 7.92 -29.93 -4.27
C ILE A 257 9.16 -30.77 -4.63
N GLU A 258 9.69 -31.57 -3.71
CA GLU A 258 10.83 -32.47 -3.95
C GLU A 258 10.50 -33.59 -4.96
N GLY A 259 9.30 -34.17 -4.85
CA GLY A 259 8.81 -35.19 -5.78
C GLY A 259 8.68 -34.66 -7.21
N LEU A 260 8.02 -33.52 -7.38
CA LEU A 260 7.89 -32.85 -8.68
C LEU A 260 9.24 -32.36 -9.21
N SER A 261 10.13 -31.87 -8.35
CA SER A 261 11.49 -31.47 -8.75
C SER A 261 12.29 -32.64 -9.34
N THR A 262 12.06 -33.86 -8.85
CA THR A 262 12.67 -35.08 -9.41
C THR A 262 12.05 -35.43 -10.76
N ALA A 263 10.71 -35.34 -10.86
CA ALA A 263 9.95 -35.64 -12.07
C ALA A 263 10.20 -34.67 -13.24
N LEU A 264 10.81 -33.49 -13.00
CA LEU A 264 11.27 -32.59 -14.07
C LEU A 264 12.31 -33.25 -15.01
N ARG A 265 12.96 -34.34 -14.57
CA ARG A 265 13.94 -35.10 -15.35
C ARG A 265 13.37 -36.40 -15.93
N ASP A 266 12.04 -36.53 -15.99
CA ASP A 266 11.38 -37.72 -16.55
C ASP A 266 11.77 -37.91 -18.03
N GLN A 267 11.88 -39.16 -18.46
CA GLN A 267 12.21 -39.49 -19.85
C GLN A 267 11.10 -39.06 -20.82
N ASN A 268 9.83 -39.11 -20.38
CA ASN A 268 8.68 -38.75 -21.19
C ASN A 268 8.40 -37.23 -21.12
N TYR A 269 8.30 -36.59 -22.28
CA TYR A 269 8.09 -35.15 -22.36
C TYR A 269 6.74 -34.70 -21.80
N ALA A 270 5.68 -35.51 -21.92
CA ALA A 270 4.35 -35.18 -21.41
C ALA A 270 4.36 -35.08 -19.89
N VAL A 271 5.11 -35.98 -19.23
CA VAL A 271 5.32 -35.92 -17.77
C VAL A 271 6.06 -34.62 -17.41
N ARG A 272 7.17 -34.30 -18.08
CA ARG A 272 7.92 -33.06 -17.82
C ARG A 272 7.06 -31.80 -18.00
N GLU A 273 6.22 -31.78 -19.03
CA GLU A 273 5.27 -30.71 -19.30
C GLU A 273 4.28 -30.52 -18.14
N ASP A 274 3.62 -31.60 -17.72
CA ASP A 274 2.62 -31.56 -16.66
C ASP A 274 3.23 -31.30 -15.28
N VAL A 275 4.48 -31.72 -15.05
CA VAL A 275 5.26 -31.34 -13.87
C VAL A 275 5.46 -29.83 -13.82
N CYS A 276 5.82 -29.18 -14.93
CA CYS A 276 5.94 -27.73 -14.99
C CYS A 276 4.59 -27.03 -14.70
N LYS A 277 3.49 -27.52 -15.27
CA LYS A 277 2.14 -26.98 -14.99
C LYS A 277 1.76 -27.14 -13.51
N ALA A 278 2.07 -28.29 -12.91
CA ALA A 278 1.84 -28.57 -11.51
C ALA A 278 2.61 -27.62 -10.62
N LEU A 279 3.92 -27.50 -10.81
CA LEU A 279 4.78 -26.57 -10.07
C LEU A 279 4.29 -25.12 -10.17
N GLY A 280 3.88 -24.67 -11.37
CA GLY A 280 3.28 -23.35 -11.53
C GLY A 280 1.97 -23.18 -10.75
N SER A 281 1.15 -24.23 -10.64
CA SER A 281 -0.14 -24.19 -9.92
C SER A 281 0.00 -24.25 -8.40
N LEU A 282 1.12 -24.76 -7.89
CA LEU A 282 1.51 -24.64 -6.48
C LEU A 282 1.92 -23.20 -6.09
N GLY A 283 2.07 -22.31 -7.08
CA GLY A 283 2.32 -20.88 -6.89
C GLY A 283 3.71 -20.58 -6.32
N GLU A 284 3.85 -19.43 -5.68
CA GLU A 284 5.14 -18.92 -5.18
C GLU A 284 5.82 -19.84 -4.14
N LYS A 285 5.07 -20.71 -3.45
CA LYS A 285 5.63 -21.65 -2.46
C LYS A 285 6.55 -22.68 -3.10
N ALA A 286 6.33 -23.01 -4.37
CA ALA A 286 7.15 -23.95 -5.12
C ALA A 286 8.43 -23.31 -5.70
N ALA A 287 8.64 -21.99 -5.56
CA ALA A 287 9.80 -21.27 -6.06
C ALA A 287 11.07 -21.50 -5.21
N THR A 288 11.46 -22.77 -5.04
CA THR A 288 12.71 -23.16 -4.36
C THR A 288 13.88 -23.17 -5.34
N LYS A 289 15.12 -23.09 -4.83
CA LYS A 289 16.33 -23.10 -5.66
C LYS A 289 16.42 -24.35 -6.56
N GLU A 290 16.09 -25.52 -6.03
CA GLU A 290 16.14 -26.79 -6.78
C GLU A 290 15.08 -26.84 -7.89
N VAL A 291 13.86 -26.37 -7.60
CA VAL A 291 12.80 -26.28 -8.62
C VAL A 291 13.19 -25.30 -9.72
N ILE A 292 13.72 -24.13 -9.37
CA ILE A 292 14.19 -23.15 -10.35
C ILE A 292 15.26 -23.78 -11.25
N LYS A 293 16.27 -24.46 -10.68
CA LYS A 293 17.30 -25.17 -11.45
C LYS A 293 16.72 -26.26 -12.37
N GLY A 294 15.72 -26.99 -11.91
CA GLY A 294 14.98 -27.96 -12.72
C GLY A 294 14.23 -27.30 -13.87
N LEU A 295 13.54 -26.18 -13.63
CA LEU A 295 12.82 -25.42 -14.67
C LEU A 295 13.78 -24.82 -15.70
N LEU A 296 14.99 -24.41 -15.30
CA LEU A 296 16.04 -23.95 -16.23
C LEU A 296 16.49 -25.07 -17.17
N THR A 297 16.52 -26.31 -16.69
CA THR A 297 16.77 -27.49 -17.53
C THR A 297 15.61 -27.70 -18.50
N ALA A 298 14.36 -27.58 -18.03
CA ALA A 298 13.15 -27.69 -18.87
C ALA A 298 13.01 -26.57 -19.92
N LEU A 299 13.58 -25.38 -19.69
CA LEU A 299 13.70 -24.34 -20.72
C LEU A 299 14.66 -24.73 -21.87
N SER A 300 15.48 -25.75 -21.65
CA SER A 300 16.41 -26.33 -22.63
C SER A 300 15.89 -27.60 -23.28
N ASP A 301 14.62 -27.95 -23.05
CA ASP A 301 14.06 -29.19 -23.56
C ASP A 301 14.08 -29.25 -25.09
N VAL A 302 13.99 -30.44 -25.66
CA VAL A 302 13.79 -30.59 -27.11
C VAL A 302 12.38 -30.15 -27.49
N GLU A 303 11.40 -30.44 -26.64
CA GLU A 303 9.99 -30.18 -26.91
C GLU A 303 9.57 -28.75 -26.54
N SER A 304 8.94 -28.08 -27.50
CA SER A 304 8.49 -26.69 -27.30
C SER A 304 7.39 -26.57 -26.25
N SER A 305 6.56 -27.60 -26.05
CA SER A 305 5.49 -27.60 -25.03
C SER A 305 6.04 -27.59 -23.61
N VAL A 306 7.15 -28.30 -23.36
CA VAL A 306 7.86 -28.32 -22.08
C VAL A 306 8.48 -26.95 -21.80
N LYS A 307 9.16 -26.35 -22.77
CA LYS A 307 9.74 -24.99 -22.64
C LYS A 307 8.67 -23.96 -22.26
N VAL A 308 7.53 -23.99 -22.94
CA VAL A 308 6.40 -23.09 -22.67
C VAL A 308 5.85 -23.30 -21.28
N SER A 309 5.67 -24.55 -20.86
CA SER A 309 5.15 -24.87 -19.53
C SER A 309 6.13 -24.43 -18.44
N ALA A 310 7.44 -24.56 -18.66
CA ALA A 310 8.47 -24.02 -17.78
C ALA A 310 8.38 -22.48 -17.69
N CYS A 311 8.21 -21.76 -18.81
CA CYS A 311 7.95 -20.32 -18.79
C CYS A 311 6.67 -19.98 -17.99
N ASN A 312 5.58 -20.73 -18.17
CA ASN A 312 4.33 -20.48 -17.44
C ASN A 312 4.49 -20.71 -15.92
N ALA A 313 5.31 -21.67 -15.51
CA ALA A 313 5.65 -21.87 -14.10
C ALA A 313 6.42 -20.67 -13.54
N LEU A 314 7.47 -20.22 -14.25
CA LEU A 314 8.25 -19.04 -13.85
C LEU A 314 7.41 -17.76 -13.81
N ILE A 315 6.46 -17.60 -14.73
CA ILE A 315 5.46 -16.51 -14.73
C ILE A 315 4.67 -16.47 -13.42
N ARG A 316 4.28 -17.63 -12.89
CA ARG A 316 3.52 -17.76 -11.63
C ARG A 316 4.38 -17.62 -10.38
N PHE A 317 5.69 -17.84 -10.48
CA PHE A 317 6.64 -17.57 -9.39
C PHE A 317 6.94 -16.08 -9.22
N GLY A 318 6.71 -15.26 -10.27
CA GLY A 318 6.88 -13.81 -10.22
C GLY A 318 8.30 -13.38 -9.87
N GLU A 319 8.43 -12.32 -9.08
CA GLU A 319 9.73 -11.73 -8.73
C GLU A 319 10.66 -12.65 -7.93
N LYS A 320 10.14 -13.71 -7.28
CA LYS A 320 10.97 -14.69 -6.56
C LYS A 320 11.87 -15.51 -7.48
N ALA A 321 11.49 -15.64 -8.75
CA ALA A 321 12.29 -16.31 -9.76
C ALA A 321 13.33 -15.38 -10.42
N ALA A 322 13.41 -14.10 -10.04
CA ALA A 322 14.35 -13.13 -10.61
C ALA A 322 15.78 -13.34 -10.08
N THR A 323 16.41 -14.45 -10.48
CA THR A 323 17.83 -14.74 -10.23
C THR A 323 18.64 -14.52 -11.50
N GLU A 324 19.93 -14.24 -11.35
CA GLU A 324 20.85 -14.04 -12.49
C GLU A 324 20.87 -15.25 -13.42
N GLU A 325 20.90 -16.47 -12.86
CA GLU A 325 20.88 -17.71 -13.64
C GLU A 325 19.62 -17.85 -14.50
N VAL A 326 18.45 -17.44 -13.97
CA VAL A 326 17.19 -17.42 -14.71
C VAL A 326 17.26 -16.40 -15.85
N ILE A 327 17.77 -15.20 -15.59
CA ILE A 327 17.90 -14.15 -16.60
C ILE A 327 18.80 -14.62 -17.75
N GLN A 328 19.98 -15.17 -17.44
CA GLN A 328 20.92 -15.69 -18.44
C GLN A 328 20.29 -16.81 -19.29
N ARG A 329 19.50 -17.70 -18.68
CA ARG A 329 18.84 -18.76 -19.43
C ARG A 329 17.69 -18.25 -20.31
N LEU A 330 16.96 -17.24 -19.86
CA LEU A 330 15.89 -16.59 -20.63
C LEU A 330 16.48 -15.81 -21.82
N LEU A 331 17.65 -15.18 -21.67
CA LEU A 331 18.38 -14.54 -22.78
C LEU A 331 18.63 -15.50 -23.95
N ALA A 332 19.11 -16.70 -23.65
CA ALA A 332 19.29 -17.74 -24.67
C ALA A 332 17.94 -18.16 -25.30
N ALA A 333 16.88 -18.27 -24.49
CA ALA A 333 15.55 -18.67 -24.96
C ALA A 333 14.80 -17.58 -25.77
N LEU A 334 15.21 -16.31 -25.69
CA LEU A 334 14.71 -15.24 -26.56
C LEU A 334 15.07 -15.47 -28.03
N SER A 335 16.08 -16.30 -28.32
CA SER A 335 16.49 -16.66 -29.69
C SER A 335 15.98 -18.05 -30.12
N ASP A 336 15.02 -18.64 -29.40
CA ASP A 336 14.48 -19.96 -29.71
C ASP A 336 13.81 -19.97 -31.10
N GLN A 337 13.89 -21.10 -31.81
CA GLN A 337 13.30 -21.24 -33.15
C GLN A 337 11.77 -21.06 -33.14
N THR A 338 11.12 -21.48 -32.06
CA THR A 338 9.66 -21.43 -31.90
C THR A 338 9.21 -20.06 -31.40
N CYS A 339 8.41 -19.34 -32.20
CA CYS A 339 7.93 -17.99 -31.84
C CYS A 339 7.12 -17.96 -30.54
N TYR A 340 6.38 -19.03 -30.24
CA TYR A 340 5.59 -19.12 -29.01
C TYR A 340 6.47 -19.22 -27.76
N VAL A 341 7.65 -19.84 -27.85
CA VAL A 341 8.63 -19.86 -26.75
C VAL A 341 9.17 -18.44 -26.53
N ARG A 342 9.60 -17.75 -27.59
CA ARG A 342 10.10 -16.36 -27.52
C ARG A 342 9.08 -15.41 -26.88
N GLU A 343 7.81 -15.49 -27.30
CA GLU A 343 6.73 -14.69 -26.71
C GLU A 343 6.56 -14.98 -25.20
N ARG A 344 6.59 -16.26 -24.81
CA ARG A 344 6.45 -16.66 -23.41
C ARG A 344 7.62 -16.22 -22.56
N VAL A 345 8.84 -16.23 -23.12
CA VAL A 345 10.03 -15.68 -22.47
C VAL A 345 9.89 -14.19 -22.21
N CYS A 346 9.40 -13.40 -23.17
CA CYS A 346 9.08 -11.99 -22.94
C CYS A 346 8.05 -11.84 -21.79
N LYS A 347 7.01 -12.68 -21.74
CA LYS A 347 6.04 -12.65 -20.63
C LYS A 347 6.66 -12.98 -19.28
N VAL A 348 7.63 -13.90 -19.21
CA VAL A 348 8.41 -14.17 -17.98
C VAL A 348 9.16 -12.90 -17.57
N LEU A 349 9.95 -12.30 -18.48
CA LEU A 349 10.73 -11.09 -18.21
C LEU A 349 9.86 -9.93 -17.70
N LYS A 350 8.66 -9.76 -18.26
CA LYS A 350 7.68 -8.76 -17.78
C LYS A 350 7.30 -8.97 -16.31
N ASN A 351 7.12 -10.23 -15.90
CA ASN A 351 6.70 -10.58 -14.54
C ASN A 351 7.85 -10.63 -13.54
N LEU A 352 9.10 -10.82 -13.99
CA LEU A 352 10.29 -10.63 -13.15
C LEU A 352 10.50 -9.16 -12.77
N GLY A 353 9.91 -8.22 -13.53
CA GLY A 353 9.91 -6.80 -13.23
C GLY A 353 11.27 -6.13 -13.46
N GLU A 354 11.51 -5.01 -12.78
CA GLU A 354 12.69 -4.16 -12.99
C GLU A 354 14.02 -4.88 -12.68
N LYS A 355 14.00 -5.94 -11.86
CA LYS A 355 15.19 -6.75 -11.58
C LYS A 355 15.76 -7.46 -12.81
N ALA A 356 14.95 -7.69 -13.84
CA ALA A 356 15.38 -8.29 -15.09
C ALA A 356 15.86 -7.26 -16.13
N ALA A 357 15.85 -5.96 -15.82
CA ALA A 357 16.26 -4.89 -16.72
C ALA A 357 17.79 -4.71 -16.80
N THR A 358 18.52 -5.79 -17.14
CA THR A 358 19.97 -5.70 -17.41
C THR A 358 20.24 -5.21 -18.83
N GLU A 359 21.44 -4.70 -19.09
CA GLU A 359 21.82 -4.18 -20.40
C GLU A 359 21.70 -5.25 -21.51
N GLU A 360 22.07 -6.49 -21.21
CA GLU A 360 21.98 -7.63 -22.11
C GLU A 360 20.53 -7.98 -22.46
N VAL A 361 19.62 -7.94 -21.46
CA VAL A 361 18.19 -8.17 -21.68
C VAL A 361 17.60 -7.07 -22.54
N VAL A 362 17.97 -5.81 -22.29
CA VAL A 362 17.51 -4.68 -23.11
C VAL A 362 17.99 -4.83 -24.57
N LYS A 363 19.24 -5.24 -24.82
CA LYS A 363 19.76 -5.53 -26.18
C LYS A 363 19.03 -6.69 -26.85
N ALA A 364 18.73 -7.76 -26.11
CA ALA A 364 17.97 -8.89 -26.63
C ALA A 364 16.52 -8.51 -26.96
N LEU A 365 15.88 -7.68 -26.13
CA LEU A 365 14.53 -7.15 -26.39
C LEU A 365 14.51 -6.21 -27.59
N TYR A 366 15.55 -5.39 -27.79
CA TYR A 366 15.72 -4.61 -29.03
C TYR A 366 15.72 -5.51 -30.26
N THR A 367 16.44 -6.63 -30.22
CA THR A 367 16.41 -7.63 -31.32
C THR A 367 15.01 -8.22 -31.50
N ALA A 368 14.30 -8.50 -30.40
CA ALA A 368 12.93 -9.03 -30.43
C ALA A 368 11.88 -8.04 -30.96
N LEU A 369 12.14 -6.72 -30.95
CA LEU A 369 11.30 -5.73 -31.64
C LEU A 369 11.31 -5.93 -33.16
N GLY A 370 12.36 -6.55 -33.72
CA GLY A 370 12.48 -6.92 -35.13
C GLY A 370 11.99 -8.32 -35.47
N ASP A 371 11.33 -9.03 -34.53
CA ASP A 371 10.92 -10.42 -34.75
C ASP A 371 9.93 -10.57 -35.91
N LYS A 372 10.02 -11.67 -36.67
CA LYS A 372 9.09 -12.00 -37.76
C LYS A 372 7.65 -12.11 -37.26
N ASN A 373 7.44 -12.61 -36.04
CA ASN A 373 6.12 -12.80 -35.44
C ASN A 373 5.71 -11.55 -34.64
N TRP A 374 4.53 -11.01 -34.97
CA TRP A 374 3.98 -9.81 -34.35
C TRP A 374 3.71 -9.96 -32.84
N SER A 375 3.38 -11.16 -32.37
CA SER A 375 3.12 -11.44 -30.95
C SER A 375 4.38 -11.25 -30.12
N VAL A 376 5.54 -11.65 -30.67
CA VAL A 376 6.85 -11.45 -30.03
C VAL A 376 7.20 -9.97 -29.99
N ARG A 377 7.00 -9.24 -31.10
CA ARG A 377 7.24 -7.78 -31.15
C ARG A 377 6.40 -7.02 -30.13
N GLN A 378 5.11 -7.36 -30.02
CA GLN A 378 4.23 -6.79 -29.00
C GLN A 378 4.73 -7.11 -27.60
N ALA A 379 5.03 -8.39 -27.33
CA ALA A 379 5.50 -8.81 -26.02
C ALA A 379 6.81 -8.09 -25.62
N ALA A 380 7.72 -7.87 -26.57
CA ALA A 380 8.93 -7.08 -26.37
C ALA A 380 8.59 -5.62 -25.99
N CYS A 381 7.67 -4.97 -26.71
CA CYS A 381 7.19 -3.63 -26.36
C CYS A 381 6.62 -3.57 -24.93
N GLU A 382 5.83 -4.57 -24.53
CA GLU A 382 5.25 -4.64 -23.18
C GLU A 382 6.30 -4.80 -22.08
N VAL A 383 7.37 -5.59 -22.32
CA VAL A 383 8.48 -5.75 -21.38
C VAL A 383 9.25 -4.45 -21.24
N LEU A 384 9.59 -3.80 -22.36
CA LEU A 384 10.27 -2.51 -22.35
C LEU A 384 9.44 -1.44 -21.62
N ALA A 385 8.13 -1.41 -21.84
CA ALA A 385 7.21 -0.56 -21.09
C ALA A 385 7.18 -0.88 -19.58
N ARG A 386 7.44 -2.13 -19.17
CA ARG A 386 7.51 -2.52 -17.76
C ARG A 386 8.86 -2.13 -17.13
N PHE A 387 9.94 -2.19 -17.91
CA PHE A 387 11.28 -1.76 -17.49
C PHE A 387 11.43 -0.23 -17.44
N SER A 388 10.48 0.53 -18.01
CA SER A 388 10.41 1.99 -17.84
C SER A 388 11.73 2.68 -18.19
N GLU A 389 12.16 3.69 -17.43
CA GLU A 389 13.36 4.49 -17.67
C GLU A 389 14.66 3.66 -17.79
N GLN A 390 14.75 2.48 -17.18
CA GLN A 390 15.93 1.60 -17.26
C GLN A 390 16.16 1.05 -18.68
N ALA A 391 15.12 0.92 -19.50
CA ALA A 391 15.22 0.43 -20.87
C ALA A 391 15.35 1.54 -21.93
N ALA A 392 15.43 2.81 -21.52
CA ALA A 392 15.42 3.97 -22.41
C ALA A 392 16.80 4.25 -23.06
N THR A 393 17.32 3.30 -23.84
CA THR A 393 18.52 3.49 -24.66
C THR A 393 18.17 4.04 -26.04
N GLU A 394 19.10 4.73 -26.70
CA GLU A 394 18.85 5.29 -28.04
C GLU A 394 18.44 4.22 -29.07
N GLU A 395 19.06 3.05 -29.03
CA GLU A 395 18.75 1.93 -29.93
C GLU A 395 17.31 1.43 -29.73
N VAL A 396 16.90 1.26 -28.47
CA VAL A 396 15.53 0.84 -28.14
C VAL A 396 14.52 1.90 -28.56
N ILE A 397 14.82 3.19 -28.36
CA ILE A 397 13.95 4.28 -28.82
C ILE A 397 13.77 4.20 -30.34
N ARG A 398 14.87 4.06 -31.12
CA ARG A 398 14.79 3.89 -32.58
C ARG A 398 13.98 2.65 -32.98
N GLY A 399 14.18 1.52 -32.29
CA GLY A 399 13.42 0.29 -32.53
C GLY A 399 11.92 0.45 -32.26
N LEU A 400 11.55 1.12 -31.17
CA LEU A 400 10.15 1.41 -30.83
C LEU A 400 9.51 2.41 -31.79
N LEU A 401 10.26 3.37 -32.31
CA LEU A 401 9.78 4.28 -33.36
C LEU A 401 9.45 3.52 -34.66
N ALA A 402 10.27 2.53 -35.04
CA ALA A 402 9.92 1.64 -36.15
C ALA A 402 8.65 0.82 -35.85
N ALA A 403 8.49 0.33 -34.62
CA ALA A 403 7.32 -0.42 -34.18
C ALA A 403 6.01 0.40 -34.15
N LEU A 404 6.08 1.73 -34.07
CA LEU A 404 4.90 2.60 -34.23
C LEU A 404 4.32 2.57 -35.66
N SER A 405 5.09 2.13 -36.64
CA SER A 405 4.62 1.96 -38.03
C SER A 405 4.32 0.50 -38.38
N ASP A 406 4.18 -0.38 -37.37
CA ASP A 406 3.94 -1.79 -37.59
C ASP A 406 2.55 -2.07 -38.22
N VAL A 407 2.49 -3.09 -39.09
CA VAL A 407 1.24 -3.56 -39.71
C VAL A 407 0.21 -3.97 -38.65
N LYS A 408 0.65 -4.51 -37.50
CA LYS A 408 -0.23 -4.95 -36.41
C LYS A 408 -0.43 -3.85 -35.38
N THR A 409 -1.71 -3.58 -35.14
CA THR A 409 -2.23 -2.54 -34.25
C THR A 409 -1.76 -2.73 -32.81
N SER A 410 -1.72 -3.98 -32.33
CA SER A 410 -1.25 -4.32 -30.98
C SER A 410 0.23 -4.00 -30.76
N VAL A 411 1.06 -4.08 -31.82
CA VAL A 411 2.48 -3.69 -31.74
C VAL A 411 2.60 -2.17 -31.66
N ARG A 412 1.85 -1.43 -32.50
CA ARG A 412 1.80 0.04 -32.46
C ARG A 412 1.37 0.57 -31.09
N GLU A 413 0.31 -0.01 -30.51
CA GLU A 413 -0.16 0.34 -29.17
C GLU A 413 0.92 0.06 -28.10
N GLY A 414 1.56 -1.12 -28.16
CA GLY A 414 2.65 -1.49 -27.27
C GLY A 414 3.81 -0.50 -27.34
N ALA A 415 4.19 -0.08 -28.55
CA ALA A 415 5.24 0.90 -28.79
C ALA A 415 4.90 2.28 -28.21
N CYS A 416 3.67 2.78 -28.43
CA CYS A 416 3.18 4.01 -27.80
C CYS A 416 3.31 3.96 -26.28
N LYS A 417 2.88 2.85 -25.67
CA LYS A 417 2.91 2.66 -24.22
C LYS A 417 4.34 2.59 -23.68
N ALA A 418 5.27 1.95 -24.40
CA ALA A 418 6.66 1.83 -24.01
C ALA A 418 7.36 3.20 -24.02
N LEU A 419 7.30 3.91 -25.16
CA LEU A 419 7.89 5.23 -25.32
C LEU A 419 7.31 6.23 -24.31
N GLY A 420 5.98 6.20 -24.11
CA GLY A 420 5.32 7.05 -23.12
C GLY A 420 5.73 6.77 -21.67
N ARG A 421 6.27 5.59 -21.34
CA ARG A 421 6.75 5.26 -19.99
C ARG A 421 8.21 5.59 -19.75
N PHE A 422 9.01 5.72 -20.80
CA PHE A 422 10.38 6.23 -20.69
C PHE A 422 10.41 7.72 -20.31
N GLY A 423 9.27 8.41 -20.46
CA GLY A 423 9.07 9.77 -19.97
C GLY A 423 9.95 10.80 -20.67
N VAL A 424 10.38 11.81 -19.91
CA VAL A 424 11.03 13.02 -20.43
C VAL A 424 12.35 12.75 -21.17
N ARG A 425 12.99 11.60 -20.93
CA ARG A 425 14.24 11.20 -21.61
C ARG A 425 14.09 10.94 -23.12
N THR A 426 12.86 10.73 -23.58
CA THR A 426 12.56 10.43 -24.99
C THR A 426 12.09 11.62 -25.80
N VAL A 427 12.12 12.84 -25.24
CA VAL A 427 11.66 14.03 -25.95
C VAL A 427 12.70 14.41 -27.02
N THR A 428 12.53 13.82 -28.21
CA THR A 428 13.26 14.16 -29.43
C THR A 428 12.28 14.52 -30.54
N GLU A 429 12.74 15.25 -31.55
CA GLU A 429 11.90 15.65 -32.69
C GLU A 429 11.30 14.43 -33.42
N ASP A 430 12.09 13.35 -33.57
CA ASP A 430 11.62 12.12 -34.19
C ASP A 430 10.49 11.43 -33.40
N VAL A 431 10.59 11.41 -32.07
CA VAL A 431 9.55 10.84 -31.20
C VAL A 431 8.28 11.67 -31.29
N ILE A 432 8.40 13.00 -31.25
CA ILE A 432 7.27 13.92 -31.41
C ILE A 432 6.59 13.72 -32.76
N ARG A 433 7.35 13.71 -33.87
CA ARG A 433 6.83 13.51 -35.23
C ARG A 433 6.08 12.19 -35.37
N THR A 434 6.61 11.10 -34.79
CA THR A 434 5.99 9.78 -34.89
C THR A 434 4.73 9.69 -34.04
N PHE A 435 4.69 10.33 -32.86
CA PHE A 435 3.46 10.44 -32.07
C PHE A 435 2.38 11.29 -32.74
N LEU A 436 2.76 12.37 -33.45
CA LEU A 436 1.81 13.15 -34.26
C LEU A 436 1.15 12.29 -35.34
N SER A 437 1.92 11.41 -36.00
CA SER A 437 1.35 10.44 -36.93
C SER A 437 0.42 9.44 -36.22
N ALA A 438 0.81 8.95 -35.04
CA ALA A 438 0.00 8.00 -34.27
C ALA A 438 -1.30 8.60 -33.70
N LEU A 439 -1.37 9.93 -33.51
CA LEU A 439 -2.62 10.62 -33.17
C LEU A 439 -3.67 10.53 -34.28
N SER A 440 -3.25 10.26 -35.52
CA SER A 440 -4.14 10.10 -36.68
C SER A 440 -4.32 8.64 -37.11
N ASP A 441 -3.90 7.68 -36.29
CA ASP A 441 -4.03 6.25 -36.59
C ASP A 441 -5.51 5.83 -36.74
N GLU A 442 -5.79 4.89 -37.64
CA GLU A 442 -7.14 4.36 -37.86
C GLU A 442 -7.75 3.76 -36.58
N ILE A 443 -6.91 3.18 -35.71
CA ILE A 443 -7.33 2.49 -34.49
C ILE A 443 -7.29 3.43 -33.29
N CYS A 444 -8.42 3.49 -32.57
CA CYS A 444 -8.58 4.37 -31.43
C CYS A 444 -7.65 4.06 -30.25
N ASP A 445 -7.26 2.79 -30.06
CA ASP A 445 -6.35 2.41 -28.98
C ASP A 445 -4.93 2.95 -29.21
N VAL A 446 -4.49 3.04 -30.47
CA VAL A 446 -3.21 3.67 -30.85
C VAL A 446 -3.29 5.18 -30.65
N ARG A 447 -4.36 5.83 -31.12
CA ARG A 447 -4.58 7.28 -30.91
C ARG A 447 -4.61 7.65 -29.42
N LYS A 448 -5.34 6.88 -28.62
CA LYS A 448 -5.38 7.00 -27.16
C LYS A 448 -3.98 6.81 -26.56
N GLY A 449 -3.26 5.77 -26.99
CA GLY A 449 -1.89 5.49 -26.57
C GLY A 449 -0.96 6.67 -26.84
N ALA A 450 -1.07 7.28 -28.03
CA ALA A 450 -0.32 8.47 -28.42
C ALA A 450 -0.66 9.67 -27.53
N CYS A 451 -1.94 9.95 -27.27
CA CYS A 451 -2.36 11.00 -26.33
C CYS A 451 -1.75 10.80 -24.93
N ILE A 452 -1.83 9.57 -24.39
CA ILE A 452 -1.28 9.25 -23.07
C ILE A 452 0.24 9.41 -23.06
N ALA A 453 0.92 8.91 -24.10
CA ALA A 453 2.36 8.99 -24.23
C ALA A 453 2.85 10.43 -24.28
N LEU A 454 2.25 11.26 -25.15
CA LEU A 454 2.52 12.70 -25.23
C LEU A 454 2.29 13.39 -23.89
N GLY A 455 1.18 13.10 -23.20
CA GLY A 455 0.93 13.63 -21.87
C GLY A 455 1.99 13.20 -20.83
N ASN A 456 2.52 11.98 -20.90
CA ASN A 456 3.57 11.50 -20.00
C ASN A 456 4.94 12.16 -20.27
N LEU A 457 5.19 12.64 -21.49
CA LEU A 457 6.39 13.44 -21.78
C LEU A 457 6.37 14.79 -21.06
N GLY A 458 5.19 15.24 -20.61
CA GLY A 458 4.99 16.45 -19.81
C GLY A 458 5.22 17.73 -20.61
N GLU A 459 5.41 18.84 -19.89
CA GLU A 459 5.51 20.20 -20.46
C GLU A 459 6.59 20.32 -21.56
N LYS A 460 7.69 19.56 -21.48
CA LYS A 460 8.76 19.62 -22.50
C LYS A 460 8.32 19.21 -23.91
N ALA A 461 7.24 18.43 -24.04
CA ALA A 461 6.70 18.01 -25.34
C ALA A 461 5.56 18.91 -25.86
N ALA A 462 5.24 20.01 -25.16
CA ALA A 462 4.14 20.91 -25.52
C ALA A 462 4.55 21.87 -26.67
N THR A 463 4.92 21.32 -27.83
CA THR A 463 5.14 22.12 -29.05
C THR A 463 3.81 22.49 -29.70
N GLU A 464 3.82 23.51 -30.56
CA GLU A 464 2.60 23.98 -31.25
C GLU A 464 1.91 22.86 -32.05
N ASP A 465 2.67 22.04 -32.76
CA ASP A 465 2.14 20.92 -33.54
C ASP A 465 1.50 19.84 -32.67
N VAL A 466 2.11 19.52 -31.52
CA VAL A 466 1.54 18.57 -30.56
C VAL A 466 0.25 19.10 -29.96
N ILE A 467 0.20 20.39 -29.64
CA ILE A 467 -1.01 21.04 -29.14
C ILE A 467 -2.12 20.99 -30.20
N LYS A 468 -1.83 21.27 -31.48
CA LYS A 468 -2.79 21.15 -32.60
C LYS A 468 -3.27 19.71 -32.81
N GLY A 469 -2.37 18.73 -32.70
CA GLY A 469 -2.70 17.31 -32.78
C GLY A 469 -3.65 16.88 -31.66
N LEU A 470 -3.35 17.25 -30.41
CA LEU A 470 -4.21 16.97 -29.26
C LEU A 470 -5.55 17.71 -29.32
N PHE A 471 -5.56 18.94 -29.85
CA PHE A 471 -6.80 19.68 -30.12
C PHE A 471 -7.71 18.91 -31.08
N THR A 472 -7.16 18.36 -32.16
CA THR A 472 -7.93 17.51 -33.09
C THR A 472 -8.50 16.28 -32.37
N ALA A 473 -7.71 15.65 -31.49
CA ALA A 473 -8.12 14.49 -30.70
C ALA A 473 -9.23 14.80 -29.66
N LEU A 474 -9.45 16.06 -29.28
CA LEU A 474 -10.60 16.44 -28.43
C LEU A 474 -11.94 16.18 -29.12
N SER A 475 -11.97 16.14 -30.45
CA SER A 475 -13.19 15.90 -31.24
C SER A 475 -13.26 14.47 -31.80
N ASP A 476 -12.47 13.54 -31.26
CA ASP A 476 -12.44 12.15 -31.73
C ASP A 476 -13.78 11.43 -31.51
N VAL A 477 -14.13 10.52 -32.44
CA VAL A 477 -15.34 9.69 -32.37
C VAL A 477 -15.39 8.88 -31.07
N LYS A 478 -14.24 8.40 -30.57
CA LYS A 478 -14.16 7.54 -29.39
C LYS A 478 -13.88 8.35 -28.13
N ARG A 479 -14.75 8.14 -27.12
CA ARG A 479 -14.64 8.78 -25.79
C ARG A 479 -13.28 8.61 -25.12
N SER A 480 -12.64 7.45 -25.31
CA SER A 480 -11.37 7.12 -24.67
C SER A 480 -10.22 7.97 -25.21
N VAL A 481 -10.30 8.39 -26.48
CA VAL A 481 -9.32 9.28 -27.12
C VAL A 481 -9.56 10.72 -26.65
N ARG A 482 -10.81 11.19 -26.65
CA ARG A 482 -11.17 12.53 -26.15
C ARG A 482 -10.74 12.73 -24.69
N GLU A 483 -11.02 11.75 -23.83
CA GLU A 483 -10.59 11.77 -22.43
C GLU A 483 -9.06 11.81 -22.31
N ALA A 484 -8.35 11.00 -23.10
CA ALA A 484 -6.88 10.98 -23.09
C ALA A 484 -6.29 12.30 -23.58
N ALA A 485 -6.89 12.94 -24.59
CA ALA A 485 -6.51 14.26 -25.08
C ALA A 485 -6.67 15.34 -23.99
N CYS A 486 -7.82 15.37 -23.30
CA CYS A 486 -8.03 16.26 -22.15
C CYS A 486 -6.94 16.07 -21.08
N LYS A 487 -6.63 14.82 -20.72
CA LYS A 487 -5.59 14.52 -19.70
C LYS A 487 -4.19 14.90 -20.17
N ALA A 488 -3.88 14.73 -21.46
CA ALA A 488 -2.60 15.11 -22.03
C ALA A 488 -2.41 16.63 -21.99
N LEU A 489 -3.41 17.39 -22.44
CA LEU A 489 -3.41 18.86 -22.38
C LEU A 489 -3.30 19.36 -20.94
N ALA A 490 -3.99 18.72 -19.99
CA ALA A 490 -3.87 19.05 -18.57
C ALA A 490 -2.42 18.89 -18.05
N ARG A 491 -1.65 17.93 -18.58
CA ARG A 491 -0.26 17.69 -18.17
C ARG A 491 0.74 18.67 -18.80
N PHE A 492 0.36 19.33 -19.90
CA PHE A 492 1.14 20.43 -20.49
C PHE A 492 0.92 21.77 -19.76
N GLY A 493 -0.09 21.85 -18.90
CA GLY A 493 -0.31 23.02 -18.05
C GLY A 493 -0.52 24.31 -18.84
N GLU A 494 0.06 25.41 -18.37
CA GLU A 494 -0.14 26.75 -18.98
C GLU A 494 0.40 26.88 -20.42
N GLN A 495 1.25 25.97 -20.89
CA GLN A 495 1.77 26.00 -22.26
C GLN A 495 0.73 25.58 -23.30
N ALA A 496 -0.22 24.71 -22.92
CA ALA A 496 -1.31 24.28 -23.79
C ALA A 496 -2.50 25.26 -23.81
N ALA A 497 -2.44 26.36 -23.06
CA ALA A 497 -3.52 27.34 -22.91
C ALA A 497 -3.64 28.29 -24.12
N THR A 498 -3.82 27.75 -25.33
CA THR A 498 -4.11 28.53 -26.54
C THR A 498 -5.61 28.77 -26.68
N GLU A 499 -6.02 29.82 -27.41
CA GLU A 499 -7.44 30.12 -27.60
C GLU A 499 -8.22 28.97 -28.25
N GLU A 500 -7.62 28.29 -29.23
CA GLU A 500 -8.24 27.15 -29.93
C GLU A 500 -8.47 25.97 -28.98
N VAL A 501 -7.47 25.63 -28.16
CA VAL A 501 -7.58 24.55 -27.17
C VAL A 501 -8.61 24.89 -26.11
N ILE A 502 -8.64 26.14 -25.64
CA ILE A 502 -9.67 26.60 -24.69
C ILE A 502 -11.06 26.41 -25.31
N ARG A 503 -11.29 26.87 -26.56
CA ARG A 503 -12.57 26.66 -27.25
C ARG A 503 -12.93 25.17 -27.38
N GLY A 504 -11.96 24.32 -27.75
CA GLY A 504 -12.16 22.87 -27.82
C GLY A 504 -12.54 22.25 -26.48
N LEU A 505 -11.88 22.64 -25.39
CA LEU A 505 -12.19 22.16 -24.04
C LEU A 505 -13.54 22.68 -23.52
N LEU A 506 -13.97 23.88 -23.92
CA LEU A 506 -15.30 24.41 -23.61
C LEU A 506 -16.40 23.54 -24.26
N VAL A 507 -16.19 23.08 -25.49
CA VAL A 507 -17.10 22.11 -26.12
C VAL A 507 -17.07 20.78 -25.36
N ALA A 508 -15.89 20.30 -24.96
CA ALA A 508 -15.73 19.05 -24.21
C ALA A 508 -16.37 19.07 -22.80
N LEU A 509 -16.59 20.25 -22.20
CA LEU A 509 -17.37 20.39 -20.97
C LEU A 509 -18.84 19.99 -21.14
N SER A 510 -19.35 19.98 -22.38
CA SER A 510 -20.72 19.56 -22.70
C SER A 510 -20.78 18.16 -23.31
N ASP A 511 -19.70 17.38 -23.23
CA ASP A 511 -19.65 16.02 -23.79
C ASP A 511 -20.65 15.08 -23.11
N VAL A 512 -21.20 14.14 -23.87
CA VAL A 512 -22.13 13.11 -23.36
C VAL A 512 -21.46 12.29 -22.24
N GLU A 513 -20.16 12.04 -22.37
CA GLU A 513 -19.41 11.16 -21.48
C GLU A 513 -18.81 11.91 -20.29
N THR A 514 -19.12 11.43 -19.09
CA THR A 514 -18.68 12.02 -17.82
C THR A 514 -17.16 12.14 -17.69
N SER A 515 -16.41 11.13 -18.15
CA SER A 515 -14.94 11.14 -18.04
C SER A 515 -14.29 12.21 -18.91
N VAL A 516 -14.93 12.57 -20.04
CA VAL A 516 -14.46 13.64 -20.92
C VAL A 516 -14.75 15.00 -20.28
N ARG A 517 -15.96 15.22 -19.74
CA ARG A 517 -16.31 16.45 -19.01
C ARG A 517 -15.38 16.69 -17.81
N GLU A 518 -15.13 15.65 -17.03
CA GLU A 518 -14.19 15.69 -15.90
C GLU A 518 -12.77 16.03 -16.36
N GLY A 519 -12.30 15.38 -17.43
CA GLY A 519 -11.00 15.65 -18.04
C GLY A 519 -10.87 17.09 -18.50
N ALA A 520 -11.91 17.65 -19.11
CA ALA A 520 -11.96 19.03 -19.59
C ALA A 520 -11.87 20.03 -18.42
N CYS A 521 -12.63 19.82 -17.34
CA CYS A 521 -12.50 20.61 -16.11
C CYS A 521 -11.06 20.61 -15.58
N LYS A 522 -10.44 19.42 -15.49
CA LYS A 522 -9.06 19.27 -14.99
C LYS A 522 -8.05 19.98 -15.89
N ALA A 523 -8.22 19.89 -17.21
CA ALA A 523 -7.34 20.55 -18.17
C ALA A 523 -7.43 22.08 -18.03
N LEU A 524 -8.65 22.64 -18.07
CA LEU A 524 -8.88 24.07 -17.90
C LEU A 524 -8.32 24.58 -16.56
N GLY A 525 -8.52 23.85 -15.47
CA GLY A 525 -7.96 24.20 -14.17
C GLY A 525 -6.42 24.21 -14.13
N ARG A 526 -5.75 23.36 -14.90
CA ARG A 526 -4.27 23.32 -14.97
C ARG A 526 -3.67 24.36 -15.90
N PHE A 527 -4.46 25.04 -16.71
CA PHE A 527 -4.02 26.22 -17.48
C PHE A 527 -3.82 27.46 -16.60
N GLY A 528 -4.16 27.36 -15.30
CA GLY A 528 -3.84 28.38 -14.31
C GLY A 528 -4.35 29.77 -14.70
N LYS A 529 -3.51 30.80 -14.52
CA LYS A 529 -3.93 32.19 -14.74
C LYS A 529 -4.18 32.54 -16.21
N LYS A 530 -3.63 31.76 -17.15
CA LYS A 530 -3.84 31.95 -18.59
C LYS A 530 -5.19 31.43 -19.05
N GLY A 531 -5.67 30.33 -18.45
CA GLY A 531 -6.99 29.77 -18.74
C GLY A 531 -8.17 30.53 -18.15
N ALA A 532 -7.93 31.45 -17.20
CA ALA A 532 -8.94 32.22 -16.49
C ALA A 532 -9.58 33.34 -17.35
N THR A 533 -10.30 32.96 -18.40
CA THR A 533 -11.12 33.84 -19.23
C THR A 533 -12.58 33.84 -18.77
N VAL A 534 -13.34 34.88 -19.10
CA VAL A 534 -14.77 34.98 -18.72
C VAL A 534 -15.55 33.76 -19.22
N ALA A 535 -15.38 33.38 -20.48
CA ALA A 535 -16.05 32.21 -21.06
C ALA A 535 -15.73 30.90 -20.33
N VAL A 536 -14.49 30.70 -19.88
CA VAL A 536 -14.10 29.51 -19.11
C VAL A 536 -14.74 29.51 -17.73
N ILE A 537 -14.79 30.66 -17.06
CA ILE A 537 -15.44 30.79 -15.76
C ILE A 537 -16.94 30.48 -15.89
N GLU A 538 -17.62 31.04 -16.89
CA GLU A 538 -19.05 30.78 -17.16
C GLU A 538 -19.34 29.31 -17.48
N ALA A 539 -18.49 28.66 -18.28
CA ALA A 539 -18.66 27.26 -18.60
C ALA A 539 -18.42 26.34 -17.39
N LEU A 540 -17.41 26.65 -16.57
CA LEU A 540 -17.18 25.92 -15.32
C LEU A 540 -18.32 26.13 -14.30
N PHE A 541 -19.05 27.24 -14.35
CA PHE A 541 -20.27 27.40 -13.55
C PHE A 541 -21.35 26.42 -13.94
N THR A 542 -21.53 26.21 -15.24
CA THR A 542 -22.46 25.18 -15.71
C THR A 542 -22.01 23.80 -15.21
N ALA A 543 -20.70 23.51 -15.25
CA ALA A 543 -20.13 22.24 -14.76
C ALA A 543 -20.19 22.07 -13.22
N LEU A 544 -20.27 23.15 -12.44
CA LEU A 544 -20.53 23.09 -10.99
C LEU A 544 -21.93 22.54 -10.67
N SER A 545 -22.86 22.60 -11.62
CA SER A 545 -24.21 22.03 -11.51
C SER A 545 -24.37 20.72 -12.30
N ASP A 546 -23.28 20.08 -12.71
CA ASP A 546 -23.32 18.81 -13.43
C ASP A 546 -23.98 17.70 -12.59
N LYS A 547 -24.67 16.77 -13.25
CA LYS A 547 -25.29 15.61 -12.58
C LYS A 547 -24.25 14.76 -11.83
N GLU A 548 -23.03 14.71 -12.35
CA GLU A 548 -21.96 13.84 -11.86
C GLU A 548 -21.03 14.53 -10.85
N LYS A 549 -20.92 13.94 -9.66
CA LYS A 549 -20.15 14.49 -8.53
C LYS A 549 -18.67 14.78 -8.84
N PHE A 550 -18.03 13.94 -9.66
CA PHE A 550 -16.62 14.10 -10.00
C PHE A 550 -16.38 15.26 -10.99
N VAL A 551 -17.36 15.56 -11.84
CA VAL A 551 -17.34 16.73 -12.72
C VAL A 551 -17.49 18.00 -11.89
N ARG A 552 -18.50 18.04 -10.99
CA ARG A 552 -18.70 19.17 -10.06
C ARG A 552 -17.46 19.46 -9.21
N LEU A 553 -16.86 18.41 -8.64
CA LEU A 553 -15.61 18.52 -7.88
C LEU A 553 -14.47 19.09 -8.74
N SER A 554 -14.29 18.55 -9.96
CA SER A 554 -13.23 19.00 -10.86
C SER A 554 -13.42 20.44 -11.29
N ALA A 555 -14.67 20.87 -11.55
CA ALA A 555 -15.00 22.25 -11.84
C ALA A 555 -14.68 23.17 -10.66
N CYS A 556 -15.04 22.77 -9.44
CA CYS A 556 -14.72 23.50 -8.22
C CYS A 556 -13.20 23.70 -8.06
N ILE A 557 -12.42 22.63 -8.20
CA ILE A 557 -10.95 22.69 -8.10
C ILE A 557 -10.37 23.57 -9.22
N ALA A 558 -10.88 23.45 -10.45
CA ALA A 558 -10.43 24.24 -11.59
C ALA A 558 -10.57 25.74 -11.34
N VAL A 559 -11.73 26.17 -10.82
CA VAL A 559 -11.99 27.56 -10.42
C VAL A 559 -10.99 28.03 -9.36
N GLY A 560 -10.67 27.20 -8.36
CA GLY A 560 -9.67 27.55 -7.35
C GLY A 560 -8.25 27.73 -7.89
N ASN A 561 -7.88 26.99 -8.94
CA ASN A 561 -6.56 27.08 -9.55
C ASN A 561 -6.32 28.38 -10.33
N PHE A 562 -7.39 29.08 -10.73
CA PHE A 562 -7.30 30.41 -11.36
C PHE A 562 -6.88 31.52 -10.39
N GLY A 563 -6.95 31.27 -9.08
CA GLY A 563 -6.53 32.22 -8.04
C GLY A 563 -7.32 33.52 -8.08
N GLU A 564 -6.64 34.66 -7.93
CA GLU A 564 -7.25 36.00 -7.83
C GLU A 564 -8.20 36.33 -8.98
N LYS A 565 -7.91 35.90 -10.21
CA LYS A 565 -8.77 36.18 -11.37
C LYS A 565 -10.16 35.53 -11.28
N ALA A 566 -10.27 34.43 -10.54
CA ALA A 566 -11.55 33.77 -10.30
C ALA A 566 -12.25 34.27 -9.02
N ALA A 567 -11.69 35.22 -8.29
CA ALA A 567 -12.32 35.72 -7.08
C ALA A 567 -13.39 36.79 -7.36
N THR A 568 -14.31 36.48 -8.27
CA THR A 568 -15.45 37.33 -8.60
C THR A 568 -16.64 37.02 -7.68
N GLU A 569 -17.57 37.95 -7.59
CA GLU A 569 -18.78 37.82 -6.77
C GLU A 569 -19.60 36.58 -7.13
N GLU A 570 -19.79 36.34 -8.44
CA GLU A 570 -20.56 35.19 -8.92
C GLU A 570 -19.85 33.86 -8.62
N VAL A 571 -18.51 33.80 -8.75
CA VAL A 571 -17.75 32.60 -8.37
C VAL A 571 -17.96 32.27 -6.89
N ILE A 572 -17.92 33.28 -6.02
CA ILE A 572 -18.07 33.08 -4.58
C ILE A 572 -19.49 32.64 -4.23
N LYS A 573 -20.54 33.23 -4.83
CA LYS A 573 -21.92 32.78 -4.66
C LYS A 573 -22.09 31.30 -5.04
N ARG A 574 -21.51 30.88 -6.16
CA ARG A 574 -21.59 29.49 -6.62
C ARG A 574 -20.78 28.52 -5.76
N LEU A 575 -19.57 28.90 -5.33
CA LEU A 575 -18.80 28.10 -4.38
C LEU A 575 -19.52 27.95 -3.04
N LEU A 576 -20.21 28.99 -2.56
CA LEU A 576 -21.06 28.89 -1.37
C LEU A 576 -22.21 27.90 -1.60
N SER A 577 -22.90 27.97 -2.75
CA SER A 577 -23.93 26.97 -3.08
C SER A 577 -23.39 25.53 -3.14
N ALA A 578 -22.14 25.35 -3.58
CA ALA A 578 -21.48 24.04 -3.65
C ALA A 578 -21.11 23.47 -2.26
N LEU A 579 -21.12 24.28 -1.19
CA LEU A 579 -21.01 23.78 0.19
C LEU A 579 -22.28 23.03 0.63
N SER A 580 -23.40 23.28 -0.04
CA SER A 580 -24.68 22.58 0.17
C SER A 580 -24.85 21.37 -0.76
N ASP A 581 -23.83 21.01 -1.55
CA ASP A 581 -23.89 19.86 -2.47
C ASP A 581 -24.13 18.55 -1.73
N GLU A 582 -24.87 17.61 -2.32
CA GLU A 582 -25.11 16.29 -1.71
C GLU A 582 -23.79 15.50 -1.45
N SER A 583 -22.76 15.72 -2.27
CA SER A 583 -21.50 15.01 -2.18
C SER A 583 -20.52 15.66 -1.22
N TYR A 584 -20.11 14.91 -0.20
CA TYR A 584 -19.04 15.32 0.73
C TYR A 584 -17.76 15.81 0.02
N PHE A 585 -17.35 15.14 -1.06
CA PHE A 585 -16.14 15.52 -1.80
C PHE A 585 -16.27 16.91 -2.44
N VAL A 586 -17.44 17.24 -2.99
CA VAL A 586 -17.71 18.56 -3.58
C VAL A 586 -17.73 19.62 -2.48
N LYS A 587 -18.38 19.34 -1.34
CA LYS A 587 -18.36 20.23 -0.17
C LYS A 587 -16.93 20.51 0.30
N GLU A 588 -16.10 19.48 0.43
CA GLU A 588 -14.72 19.61 0.87
C GLU A 588 -13.88 20.40 -0.15
N GLY A 589 -14.10 20.14 -1.45
CA GLY A 589 -13.50 20.90 -2.55
C GLY A 589 -13.83 22.39 -2.45
N ALA A 590 -15.12 22.72 -2.28
CA ALA A 590 -15.59 24.10 -2.14
C ALA A 590 -14.97 24.79 -0.92
N HIS A 591 -14.89 24.11 0.23
CA HIS A 591 -14.22 24.64 1.43
C HIS A 591 -12.74 24.97 1.14
N LYS A 592 -12.00 24.06 0.49
CA LYS A 592 -10.57 24.28 0.17
C LYS A 592 -10.38 25.43 -0.82
N VAL A 593 -11.25 25.54 -1.81
CA VAL A 593 -11.17 26.59 -2.83
C VAL A 593 -11.49 27.96 -2.24
N LEU A 594 -12.56 28.08 -1.43
CA LEU A 594 -12.87 29.32 -0.71
C LEU A 594 -11.73 29.75 0.22
N ALA A 595 -11.11 28.79 0.90
CA ALA A 595 -9.94 29.04 1.74
C ALA A 595 -8.75 29.59 0.93
N HIS A 596 -8.44 28.99 -0.22
CA HIS A 596 -7.31 29.37 -1.09
C HIS A 596 -7.53 30.71 -1.80
N ILE A 597 -8.76 31.02 -2.20
CA ILE A 597 -9.13 32.33 -2.73
C ILE A 597 -8.95 33.42 -1.66
N GLY A 598 -9.33 33.13 -0.41
CA GLY A 598 -9.19 34.04 0.73
C GLY A 598 -7.76 34.49 1.01
N GLU A 599 -6.78 33.59 0.89
CA GLU A 599 -5.36 33.88 1.14
C GLU A 599 -4.74 34.86 0.12
N LYS A 600 -5.28 34.91 -1.11
CA LYS A 600 -4.70 35.67 -2.23
C LYS A 600 -5.28 37.08 -2.42
N ARG A 601 -5.78 37.74 -1.36
CA ARG A 601 -6.15 39.18 -1.34
C ARG A 601 -7.41 39.62 -2.14
N ALA A 602 -8.41 38.77 -2.33
CA ALA A 602 -9.65 39.12 -3.03
C ALA A 602 -10.82 39.64 -2.15
N ALA A 603 -10.53 40.42 -1.11
CA ALA A 603 -11.56 40.94 -0.20
C ALA A 603 -12.18 42.24 -0.74
N THR A 604 -13.12 42.15 -1.69
CA THR A 604 -13.95 43.31 -2.10
C THR A 604 -15.12 43.50 -1.11
N GLU A 605 -15.65 44.72 -1.01
CA GLU A 605 -16.80 45.01 -0.12
C GLU A 605 -18.02 44.14 -0.42
N GLU A 606 -18.30 43.87 -1.70
CA GLU A 606 -19.41 43.02 -2.11
C GLU A 606 -19.21 41.55 -1.73
N VAL A 607 -17.99 41.03 -1.86
CA VAL A 607 -17.66 39.66 -1.41
C VAL A 607 -17.84 39.53 0.10
N ILE A 608 -17.48 40.57 0.86
CA ILE A 608 -17.73 40.60 2.30
C ILE A 608 -19.24 40.59 2.59
N ARG A 609 -20.06 41.37 1.87
CA ARG A 609 -21.53 41.36 1.99
C ARG A 609 -22.14 39.98 1.72
N ILE A 610 -21.67 39.30 0.67
CA ILE A 610 -22.13 37.95 0.33
C ILE A 610 -21.79 36.97 1.46
N LEU A 611 -20.55 36.99 1.96
CA LEU A 611 -20.14 36.12 3.07
C LEU A 611 -20.87 36.43 4.38
N LEU A 612 -21.16 37.71 4.64
CA LEU A 612 -21.99 38.15 5.77
C LEU A 612 -23.40 37.56 5.70
N SER A 613 -24.03 37.58 4.52
CA SER A 613 -25.34 36.94 4.33
C SER A 613 -25.26 35.42 4.55
N ALA A 614 -24.19 34.78 4.09
CA ALA A 614 -23.95 33.34 4.21
C ALA A 614 -23.67 32.89 5.66
N LEU A 615 -23.25 33.78 6.56
CA LEU A 615 -23.15 33.47 8.00
C LEU A 615 -24.51 33.15 8.63
N SER A 616 -25.62 33.57 8.01
CA SER A 616 -26.99 33.32 8.48
C SER A 616 -27.73 32.28 7.65
N ASP A 617 -27.03 31.54 6.78
CA ASP A 617 -27.64 30.52 5.91
C ASP A 617 -28.23 29.34 6.70
N GLU A 618 -29.25 28.67 6.17
CA GLU A 618 -29.87 27.51 6.83
C GLU A 618 -28.89 26.33 6.98
N MET A 619 -27.99 26.15 6.01
CA MET A 619 -27.04 25.05 5.95
C MET A 619 -25.78 25.34 6.75
N SER A 620 -25.45 24.44 7.68
CA SER A 620 -24.28 24.64 8.56
C SER A 620 -22.94 24.58 7.82
N ASP A 621 -22.86 23.86 6.70
CA ASP A 621 -21.68 23.82 5.84
C ASP A 621 -21.42 25.18 5.18
N VAL A 622 -22.48 25.88 4.73
CA VAL A 622 -22.40 27.23 4.15
C VAL A 622 -21.93 28.23 5.19
N ARG A 623 -22.55 28.23 6.37
CA ARG A 623 -22.15 29.11 7.49
C ARG A 623 -20.70 28.89 7.89
N LYS A 624 -20.26 27.64 7.97
CA LYS A 624 -18.87 27.29 8.27
C LYS A 624 -17.91 27.76 7.17
N GLY A 625 -18.25 27.54 5.90
CA GLY A 625 -17.44 27.99 4.77
C GLY A 625 -17.31 29.52 4.74
N ALA A 626 -18.38 30.24 5.06
CA ALA A 626 -18.37 31.69 5.20
C ALA A 626 -17.41 32.16 6.30
N CYS A 627 -17.46 31.53 7.49
CA CYS A 627 -16.48 31.79 8.56
C CYS A 627 -15.04 31.58 8.05
N VAL A 628 -14.74 30.40 7.48
CA VAL A 628 -13.37 30.06 7.02
C VAL A 628 -12.86 31.05 5.97
N ALA A 629 -13.69 31.43 5.00
CA ALA A 629 -13.33 32.41 3.98
C ALA A 629 -13.01 33.77 4.60
N LEU A 630 -13.86 34.28 5.49
CA LEU A 630 -13.64 35.53 6.24
C LEU A 630 -12.35 35.50 7.05
N GLY A 631 -12.05 34.38 7.71
CA GLY A 631 -10.82 34.21 8.50
C GLY A 631 -9.55 34.22 7.67
N ASN A 632 -9.61 33.72 6.43
CA ASN A 632 -8.46 33.69 5.53
C ASN A 632 -8.18 35.03 4.85
N PHE A 633 -9.18 35.90 4.69
CA PHE A 633 -8.94 37.30 4.31
C PHE A 633 -8.18 38.09 5.38
N GLY A 634 -8.20 37.61 6.63
CA GLY A 634 -7.43 38.14 7.75
C GLY A 634 -7.80 39.57 8.14
N LYS A 635 -6.83 40.33 8.68
CA LYS A 635 -7.03 41.67 9.30
C LYS A 635 -7.70 42.73 8.42
N LYS A 636 -7.82 42.51 7.10
CA LYS A 636 -8.41 43.47 6.16
C LYS A 636 -9.95 43.54 6.25
N VAL A 637 -10.60 42.43 6.60
CA VAL A 637 -12.08 42.34 6.66
C VAL A 637 -12.63 42.53 8.07
N ALA A 638 -11.81 43.01 9.00
CA ALA A 638 -12.21 43.28 10.39
C ALA A 638 -13.06 44.55 10.50
N THR A 639 -14.22 44.58 9.85
CA THR A 639 -15.24 45.63 9.98
C THR A 639 -16.19 45.30 11.12
N GLU A 640 -16.90 46.31 11.64
CA GLU A 640 -17.87 46.12 12.73
C GLU A 640 -18.99 45.13 12.32
N GLU A 641 -19.43 45.17 11.06
CA GLU A 641 -20.44 44.25 10.53
C GLU A 641 -19.96 42.80 10.52
N VAL A 642 -18.73 42.54 10.06
CA VAL A 642 -18.11 41.20 10.07
C VAL A 642 -17.96 40.68 11.47
N ILE A 643 -17.51 41.53 12.40
CA ILE A 643 -17.40 41.18 13.81
C ILE A 643 -18.77 40.81 14.36
N LYS A 644 -19.80 41.63 14.13
CA LYS A 644 -21.18 41.36 14.58
C LYS A 644 -21.72 40.05 14.03
N GLY A 645 -21.52 39.76 12.73
CA GLY A 645 -21.92 38.50 12.11
C GLY A 645 -21.21 37.29 12.71
N LEU A 646 -19.90 37.40 12.96
CA LEU A 646 -19.12 36.33 13.60
C LEU A 646 -19.51 36.11 15.07
N LEU A 647 -19.89 37.15 15.79
CA LEU A 647 -20.43 37.04 17.15
C LEU A 647 -21.74 36.26 17.18
N THR A 648 -22.61 36.44 16.18
CA THR A 648 -23.81 35.60 16.02
C THR A 648 -23.42 34.15 15.73
N ALA A 649 -22.44 33.92 14.84
CA ALA A 649 -21.97 32.58 14.49
C ALA A 649 -21.23 31.84 15.63
N LEU A 650 -20.70 32.55 16.63
CA LEU A 650 -20.18 31.94 17.87
C LEU A 650 -21.25 31.20 18.67
N ASN A 651 -22.50 31.65 18.57
CA ASN A 651 -23.66 31.05 19.25
C ASN A 651 -24.46 30.11 18.34
N ASP A 652 -23.88 29.71 17.20
CA ASP A 652 -24.54 28.81 16.25
C ASP A 652 -24.86 27.44 16.87
N LYS A 653 -25.95 26.80 16.42
CA LYS A 653 -26.35 25.46 16.87
C LYS A 653 -25.29 24.41 16.50
N GLU A 654 -24.62 24.54 15.35
CA GLU A 654 -23.64 23.58 14.86
C GLU A 654 -22.23 23.85 15.41
N LYS A 655 -21.59 22.81 15.97
CA LYS A 655 -20.28 22.92 16.63
C LYS A 655 -19.16 23.40 15.69
N PHE A 656 -19.22 23.01 14.42
CA PHE A 656 -18.20 23.37 13.44
C PHE A 656 -18.32 24.82 12.97
N VAL A 657 -19.52 25.40 12.98
CA VAL A 657 -19.74 26.82 12.69
C VAL A 657 -19.18 27.67 13.84
N ARG A 658 -19.51 27.30 15.10
CA ARG A 658 -18.93 27.94 16.29
C ARG A 658 -17.41 27.94 16.26
N LEU A 659 -16.82 26.79 15.94
CA LEU A 659 -15.37 26.65 15.80
C LEU A 659 -14.80 27.54 14.67
N GLY A 660 -15.47 27.57 13.52
CA GLY A 660 -15.10 28.42 12.40
C GLY A 660 -15.11 29.90 12.79
N ALA A 661 -16.17 30.36 13.45
CA ALA A 661 -16.31 31.74 13.93
C ALA A 661 -15.21 32.10 14.95
N CYS A 662 -14.96 31.21 15.92
CA CYS A 662 -13.87 31.34 16.88
C CYS A 662 -12.52 31.52 16.18
N LYS A 663 -12.16 30.61 15.26
CA LYS A 663 -10.89 30.67 14.55
C LYS A 663 -10.75 31.96 13.72
N THR A 664 -11.85 32.36 13.08
CA THR A 664 -11.93 33.56 12.25
C THR A 664 -11.67 34.82 13.07
N LEU A 665 -12.34 35.00 14.21
CA LEU A 665 -12.11 36.13 15.11
C LEU A 665 -10.66 36.20 15.59
N GLY A 666 -10.04 35.05 15.85
CA GLY A 666 -8.60 34.98 16.16
C GLY A 666 -7.71 35.45 15.00
N HIS A 667 -8.01 35.05 13.76
CA HIS A 667 -7.25 35.45 12.57
C HIS A 667 -7.39 36.95 12.23
N LEU A 668 -8.52 37.58 12.58
CA LEU A 668 -8.71 39.03 12.44
C LEU A 668 -7.81 39.84 13.41
N GLY A 669 -7.31 39.21 14.48
CA GLY A 669 -6.38 39.79 15.44
C GLY A 669 -6.93 41.04 16.15
N GLY A 670 -6.05 41.86 16.73
CA GLY A 670 -6.43 43.00 17.58
C GLY A 670 -7.29 44.11 16.94
N LYS A 671 -7.60 44.06 15.64
CA LYS A 671 -8.59 44.95 15.01
C LYS A 671 -10.04 44.50 15.28
N ALA A 672 -10.26 43.22 15.55
CA ALA A 672 -11.57 42.70 15.92
C ALA A 672 -11.89 42.91 17.42
N LEU A 673 -10.97 43.47 18.19
CA LEU A 673 -11.14 43.62 19.63
C LEU A 673 -12.17 44.72 19.93
N THR A 674 -13.32 44.29 20.46
CA THR A 674 -14.39 45.15 21.00
C THR A 674 -14.89 44.53 22.30
N ASP A 675 -15.53 45.31 23.16
CA ASP A 675 -16.10 44.81 24.43
C ASP A 675 -17.06 43.64 24.19
N LYS A 676 -17.84 43.70 23.11
CA LYS A 676 -18.74 42.61 22.69
C LYS A 676 -18.02 41.33 22.29
N VAL A 677 -16.83 41.43 21.70
CA VAL A 677 -15.98 40.26 21.35
C VAL A 677 -15.34 39.66 22.59
N ILE A 678 -14.99 40.50 23.57
CA ILE A 678 -14.56 40.03 24.88
C ILE A 678 -15.71 39.29 25.55
N GLU A 679 -16.90 39.88 25.67
CA GLU A 679 -18.09 39.24 26.25
C GLU A 679 -18.45 37.90 25.57
N ALA A 680 -18.43 37.84 24.24
CA ALA A 680 -18.71 36.61 23.52
C ALA A 680 -17.59 35.56 23.66
N GLY A 681 -16.33 35.98 23.72
CA GLY A 681 -15.21 35.12 24.06
C GLY A 681 -15.36 34.52 25.46
N LEU A 682 -15.79 35.32 26.44
CA LEU A 682 -16.09 34.88 27.80
C LEU A 682 -17.28 33.90 27.83
N SER A 683 -18.33 34.15 27.05
CA SER A 683 -19.45 33.22 26.89
C SER A 683 -19.01 31.89 26.25
N ALA A 684 -18.16 31.94 25.22
CA ALA A 684 -17.64 30.75 24.53
C ALA A 684 -16.72 29.88 25.42
N LEU A 685 -16.13 30.44 26.47
CA LEU A 685 -15.40 29.68 27.50
C LEU A 685 -16.32 28.79 28.34
N ASN A 686 -17.62 29.11 28.43
CA ASN A 686 -18.62 28.29 29.10
C ASN A 686 -19.33 27.30 28.15
N ASN A 687 -18.85 27.12 26.92
CA ASN A 687 -19.46 26.20 25.94
C ASN A 687 -19.23 24.73 26.32
N GLU A 688 -20.22 23.86 26.05
CA GLU A 688 -20.10 22.41 26.29
C GLU A 688 -18.92 21.74 25.53
N ASN A 689 -18.50 22.33 24.40
CA ASN A 689 -17.44 21.78 23.57
C ASN A 689 -16.05 22.29 23.97
N SER A 690 -15.22 21.38 24.50
CA SER A 690 -13.85 21.68 24.92
C SER A 690 -12.92 22.23 23.83
N TYR A 691 -13.22 21.98 22.56
CA TYR A 691 -12.45 22.55 21.45
C TYR A 691 -12.83 24.02 21.21
N VAL A 692 -14.10 24.38 21.39
CA VAL A 692 -14.58 25.77 21.33
C VAL A 692 -13.99 26.56 22.50
N GLN A 693 -14.03 26.00 23.71
CA GLN A 693 -13.43 26.61 24.91
C GLN A 693 -11.92 26.86 24.72
N ALA A 694 -11.18 25.86 24.23
CA ALA A 694 -9.74 26.01 23.96
C ALA A 694 -9.46 27.04 22.86
N THR A 695 -10.32 27.13 21.84
CA THR A 695 -10.18 28.14 20.78
C THR A 695 -10.53 29.53 21.31
N ALA A 696 -11.52 29.67 22.19
CA ALA A 696 -11.85 30.92 22.86
C ALA A 696 -10.68 31.46 23.72
N CYS A 697 -10.01 30.60 24.49
CA CYS A 697 -8.77 30.98 25.18
C CYS A 697 -7.71 31.50 24.20
N ARG A 698 -7.53 30.81 23.06
CA ARG A 698 -6.55 31.23 22.02
C ARG A 698 -6.92 32.54 21.33
N ILE A 699 -8.21 32.84 21.16
CA ILE A 699 -8.68 34.13 20.64
C ILE A 699 -8.28 35.25 21.60
N LEU A 700 -8.59 35.09 22.89
CA LEU A 700 -8.23 36.06 23.93
C LEU A 700 -6.71 36.26 23.98
N ALA A 701 -5.94 35.17 23.87
CA ALA A 701 -4.48 35.20 23.76
C ALA A 701 -3.97 35.92 22.49
N GLY A 702 -4.69 35.78 21.37
CA GLY A 702 -4.38 36.37 20.07
C GLY A 702 -4.58 37.89 20.03
N PHE A 703 -5.44 38.43 20.89
CA PHE A 703 -5.60 39.87 21.08
C PHE A 703 -4.46 40.50 21.91
N GLY A 704 -3.72 39.68 22.67
CA GLY A 704 -2.56 40.09 23.47
C GLY A 704 -2.90 41.20 24.47
N LYS A 705 -1.97 42.13 24.68
CA LYS A 705 -2.05 43.25 25.66
C LYS A 705 -3.36 44.05 25.61
N LYS A 706 -3.98 44.18 24.43
CA LYS A 706 -5.18 45.00 24.28
C LYS A 706 -6.41 44.40 24.97
N ALA A 707 -6.43 43.09 25.20
CA ALA A 707 -7.54 42.38 25.85
C ALA A 707 -7.30 42.14 27.35
N GLU A 708 -6.24 42.71 27.94
CA GLU A 708 -5.91 42.57 29.35
C GLU A 708 -6.94 43.36 30.20
N SER A 709 -7.95 42.65 30.72
CA SER A 709 -8.91 43.19 31.69
C SER A 709 -9.06 42.24 32.87
N GLU A 710 -9.39 42.78 34.06
CA GLU A 710 -9.59 41.99 35.27
C GLU A 710 -10.63 40.86 35.07
N VAL A 711 -11.66 41.14 34.27
CA VAL A 711 -12.70 40.16 33.92
C VAL A 711 -12.15 39.03 33.05
N VAL A 712 -11.35 39.35 32.03
CA VAL A 712 -10.73 38.35 31.15
C VAL A 712 -9.78 37.46 31.92
N VAL A 713 -8.93 38.03 32.78
CA VAL A 713 -8.00 37.27 33.61
C VAL A 713 -8.76 36.33 34.54
N LYS A 714 -9.80 36.79 35.25
CA LYS A 714 -10.60 35.93 36.16
C LYS A 714 -11.25 34.73 35.45
N VAL A 715 -11.73 34.91 34.22
CA VAL A 715 -12.37 33.81 33.46
C VAL A 715 -11.34 32.88 32.82
N VAL A 716 -10.19 33.38 32.36
CA VAL A 716 -9.09 32.48 31.93
C VAL A 716 -8.57 31.66 33.12
N LEU A 717 -8.55 32.23 34.33
CA LEU A 717 -8.22 31.51 35.57
C LEU A 717 -9.24 30.43 35.94
N SER A 718 -10.54 30.62 35.65
CA SER A 718 -11.53 29.56 35.83
C SER A 718 -11.36 28.42 34.81
N ALA A 719 -10.95 28.74 33.57
CA ALA A 719 -10.67 27.74 32.53
C ALA A 719 -9.49 26.80 32.86
N LEU A 720 -8.54 27.23 33.71
CA LEU A 720 -7.50 26.35 34.26
C LEU A 720 -8.06 25.22 35.15
N LYS A 721 -9.26 25.40 35.70
CA LYS A 721 -9.95 24.41 36.54
C LYS A 721 -10.84 23.45 35.74
N ASP A 722 -10.87 23.57 34.41
CA ASP A 722 -11.70 22.72 33.54
C ASP A 722 -11.34 21.23 33.63
N ARG A 723 -12.20 20.31 33.23
CA ARG A 723 -11.89 18.86 33.24
C ARG A 723 -10.98 18.43 32.08
N HIS A 724 -10.96 19.18 30.98
CA HIS A 724 -10.27 18.82 29.75
C HIS A 724 -8.89 19.49 29.65
N GLY A 725 -7.84 18.69 29.51
CA GLY A 725 -6.45 19.19 29.42
C GLY A 725 -6.20 20.18 28.28
N LYS A 726 -6.90 20.09 27.14
CA LYS A 726 -6.76 21.05 26.03
C LYS A 726 -7.21 22.47 26.40
N VAL A 727 -8.24 22.59 27.22
CA VAL A 727 -8.76 23.88 27.70
C VAL A 727 -7.76 24.51 28.66
N LYS A 728 -7.21 23.70 29.58
CA LYS A 728 -6.16 24.12 30.52
C LYS A 728 -4.90 24.60 29.80
N VAL A 729 -4.42 23.85 28.80
CA VAL A 729 -3.26 24.25 27.98
C VAL A 729 -3.52 25.59 27.29
N ALA A 730 -4.69 25.74 26.66
CA ALA A 730 -5.04 26.99 25.99
C ALA A 730 -5.18 28.16 26.99
N ALA A 731 -5.67 27.90 28.20
CA ALA A 731 -5.72 28.90 29.27
C ALA A 731 -4.33 29.30 29.77
N CYS A 732 -3.39 28.35 29.91
CA CYS A 732 -1.98 28.66 30.22
C CYS A 732 -1.36 29.59 29.16
N HIS A 733 -1.49 29.25 27.87
CA HIS A 733 -0.98 30.11 26.79
C HIS A 733 -1.72 31.46 26.68
N ALA A 734 -2.98 31.52 27.09
CA ALA A 734 -3.69 32.79 27.17
C ALA A 734 -3.12 33.68 28.27
N LEU A 735 -2.89 33.14 29.47
CA LEU A 735 -2.24 33.89 30.57
C LEU A 735 -0.83 34.34 30.20
N GLU A 736 -0.06 33.49 29.51
CA GLU A 736 1.26 33.82 28.99
C GLU A 736 1.26 35.10 28.13
N ARG A 737 0.26 35.26 27.24
CA ARG A 737 0.19 36.37 26.27
C ARG A 737 -0.57 37.60 26.78
N LEU A 738 -1.34 37.45 27.85
CA LEU A 738 -2.17 38.50 28.44
C LEU A 738 -1.43 39.31 29.52
N VAL A 739 -0.22 38.92 29.94
CA VAL A 739 0.39 39.44 31.18
C VAL A 739 1.76 40.05 30.92
N GLU A 740 1.79 41.37 30.75
CA GLU A 740 3.01 42.15 30.99
C GLU A 740 2.87 43.08 32.22
N SER A 741 1.63 43.37 32.67
CA SER A 741 1.41 44.45 33.65
C SER A 741 1.34 43.99 35.11
N THR A 742 0.76 42.83 35.47
CA THR A 742 0.70 42.36 36.88
C THR A 742 0.68 40.83 37.06
N ALA A 743 1.72 40.27 37.70
CA ALA A 743 1.70 38.89 38.19
C ALA A 743 0.92 38.82 39.52
N THR A 744 -0.38 38.49 39.49
CA THR A 744 -1.18 38.37 40.71
C THR A 744 -0.91 37.05 41.43
N LYS A 745 -0.98 37.06 42.78
CA LYS A 745 -0.84 35.84 43.59
C LYS A 745 -1.86 34.75 43.20
N GLU A 746 -3.07 35.16 42.83
CA GLU A 746 -4.12 34.23 42.38
C GLU A 746 -3.72 33.46 41.11
N MET A 747 -3.10 34.14 40.15
CA MET A 747 -2.64 33.52 38.91
C MET A 747 -1.47 32.57 39.14
N ILE A 748 -0.49 32.97 39.97
CA ILE A 748 0.64 32.11 40.34
C ILE A 748 0.14 30.83 41.01
N ASN A 749 -0.82 30.95 41.93
CA ASN A 749 -1.45 29.79 42.59
C ASN A 749 -2.23 28.88 41.61
N ALA A 750 -2.90 29.47 40.62
CA ALA A 750 -3.58 28.71 39.58
C ALA A 750 -2.58 27.93 38.69
N LEU A 751 -1.47 28.57 38.29
CA LEU A 751 -0.39 27.92 37.53
C LEU A 751 0.32 26.84 38.35
N PHE A 752 0.48 27.02 39.67
CA PHE A 752 0.97 25.96 40.57
C PHE A 752 0.05 24.74 40.61
N THR A 753 -1.25 24.97 40.54
CA THR A 753 -2.23 23.87 40.45
C THR A 753 -2.09 23.15 39.11
N ALA A 754 -1.89 23.89 38.00
CA ALA A 754 -1.66 23.33 36.67
C ALA A 754 -0.33 22.57 36.53
N LEU A 755 0.73 22.97 37.25
CA LEU A 755 2.00 22.22 37.34
C LEU A 755 1.84 20.82 37.96
N ARG A 756 0.76 20.59 38.72
CA ARG A 756 0.45 19.28 39.33
C ARG A 756 -0.59 18.49 38.53
N ASP A 757 -0.96 18.95 37.35
CA ASP A 757 -1.96 18.28 36.53
C ASP A 757 -1.49 16.89 36.06
N LYS A 758 -2.43 15.96 35.88
CA LYS A 758 -2.13 14.61 35.36
C LYS A 758 -1.62 14.66 33.91
N ASN A 759 -2.02 15.68 33.14
CA ASN A 759 -1.64 15.83 31.74
C ASN A 759 -0.29 16.56 31.60
N LEU A 760 0.69 15.89 30.97
CA LEU A 760 2.02 16.44 30.73
C LEU A 760 2.00 17.78 29.98
N SER A 761 1.15 17.93 28.96
CA SER A 761 1.06 19.17 28.18
C SER A 761 0.57 20.35 29.03
N VAL A 762 -0.31 20.11 30.00
CA VAL A 762 -0.78 21.14 30.94
C VAL A 762 0.36 21.59 31.85
N ARG A 763 1.15 20.63 32.36
CA ARG A 763 2.31 20.92 33.21
C ARG A 763 3.38 21.71 32.45
N VAL A 764 3.67 21.33 31.21
CA VAL A 764 4.62 22.04 30.33
C VAL A 764 4.14 23.47 30.06
N ALA A 765 2.89 23.65 29.62
CA ALA A 765 2.34 24.97 29.35
C ALA A 765 2.28 25.86 30.61
N ALA A 766 2.08 25.26 31.79
CA ALA A 766 2.15 25.99 33.07
C ALA A 766 3.57 26.42 33.43
N CYS A 767 4.59 25.59 33.16
CA CYS A 767 6.01 25.96 33.30
C CYS A 767 6.37 27.12 32.38
N GLU A 768 6.03 27.01 31.09
CA GLU A 768 6.27 28.06 30.08
C GLU A 768 5.58 29.38 30.47
N ALA A 769 4.31 29.32 30.88
CA ALA A 769 3.58 30.48 31.34
C ALA A 769 4.25 31.15 32.55
N LEU A 770 4.72 30.38 33.54
CA LEU A 770 5.43 30.92 34.71
C LEU A 770 6.76 31.58 34.33
N GLY A 771 7.51 31.00 33.38
CA GLY A 771 8.75 31.57 32.88
C GLY A 771 8.53 32.91 32.17
N ASN A 772 7.50 32.97 31.32
CA ASN A 772 7.20 34.15 30.52
C ASN A 772 6.58 35.30 31.33
N LEU A 773 6.20 35.08 32.59
CA LEU A 773 5.92 36.17 33.54
C LEU A 773 7.18 36.97 33.93
N GLY A 774 8.37 36.43 33.61
CA GLY A 774 9.65 37.09 33.77
C GLY A 774 10.05 37.37 35.22
N GLU A 775 11.00 38.30 35.40
CA GLU A 775 11.55 38.68 36.72
C GLU A 775 10.51 39.11 37.76
N LYS A 776 9.30 39.51 37.34
CA LYS A 776 8.22 39.90 38.25
C LYS A 776 7.62 38.71 39.00
N ALA A 777 7.71 37.50 38.45
CA ALA A 777 7.24 36.27 39.09
C ALA A 777 8.34 35.50 39.84
N ALA A 778 9.58 36.00 39.84
CA ALA A 778 10.76 35.40 40.48
C ALA A 778 10.69 35.46 42.02
N THR A 779 9.71 34.77 42.60
CA THR A 779 9.58 34.56 44.04
C THR A 779 10.22 33.22 44.43
N ASN A 780 10.69 33.11 45.68
CA ASN A 780 11.26 31.85 46.18
C ASN A 780 10.31 30.66 45.98
N GLU A 781 9.00 30.87 46.12
CA GLU A 781 8.01 29.80 45.92
C GLU A 781 7.95 29.31 44.47
N VAL A 782 7.96 30.23 43.49
CA VAL A 782 7.99 29.88 42.05
C VAL A 782 9.30 29.16 41.71
N ILE A 783 10.43 29.66 42.19
CA ILE A 783 11.75 29.06 41.98
C ILE A 783 11.78 27.61 42.50
N GLN A 784 11.29 27.35 43.72
CA GLN A 784 11.25 26.00 44.29
C GLN A 784 10.35 25.05 43.50
N LYS A 785 9.22 25.54 42.95
CA LYS A 785 8.34 24.72 42.11
C LYS A 785 8.97 24.39 40.76
N LEU A 786 9.67 25.34 40.13
CA LEU A 786 10.41 25.10 38.89
C LEU A 786 11.61 24.16 39.12
N LEU A 787 12.32 24.29 40.24
CA LEU A 787 13.37 23.34 40.65
C LEU A 787 12.84 21.92 40.85
N THR A 788 11.60 21.78 41.36
CA THR A 788 10.93 20.48 41.45
C THR A 788 10.60 19.94 40.06
N ALA A 789 10.10 20.78 39.15
CA ALA A 789 9.79 20.40 37.77
C ALA A 789 11.05 20.00 36.96
N LEU A 790 12.20 20.63 37.25
CA LEU A 790 13.50 20.28 36.70
C LEU A 790 13.96 18.86 37.07
N ARG A 791 13.38 18.26 38.12
CA ARG A 791 13.64 16.88 38.55
C ARG A 791 12.54 15.90 38.13
N ASP A 792 11.57 16.32 37.31
CA ASP A 792 10.48 15.44 36.87
C ASP A 792 10.99 14.34 35.92
N LYS A 793 10.35 13.17 35.97
CA LYS A 793 10.68 12.03 35.10
C LYS A 793 10.56 12.34 33.60
N ASN A 794 9.71 13.29 33.20
CA ASN A 794 9.45 13.60 31.80
C ASN A 794 10.38 14.70 31.31
N TRP A 795 11.21 14.38 30.32
CA TRP A 795 12.17 15.32 29.75
C TRP A 795 11.56 16.62 29.17
N PRO A 796 10.35 16.66 28.56
CA PRO A 796 9.80 17.92 28.04
C PRO A 796 9.48 18.92 29.14
N LEU A 797 9.08 18.43 30.32
CA LEU A 797 8.82 19.29 31.47
C LEU A 797 10.13 19.84 32.06
N ARG A 798 11.20 19.05 32.03
CA ARG A 798 12.54 19.52 32.46
C ARG A 798 13.07 20.60 31.53
N VAL A 799 12.87 20.48 30.21
CA VAL A 799 13.22 21.55 29.24
C VAL A 799 12.47 22.84 29.57
N ALA A 800 11.14 22.76 29.69
CA ALA A 800 10.31 23.93 30.01
C ALA A 800 10.68 24.55 31.37
N ALA A 801 11.08 23.74 32.36
CA ALA A 801 11.57 24.23 33.64
C ALA A 801 12.92 24.96 33.51
N CYS A 802 13.87 24.45 32.70
CA CYS A 802 15.11 25.15 32.39
C CYS A 802 14.81 26.52 31.77
N GLU A 803 14.04 26.54 30.67
CA GLU A 803 13.70 27.77 29.96
C GLU A 803 12.97 28.76 30.85
N ALA A 804 12.02 28.28 31.67
CA ALA A 804 11.32 29.13 32.62
C ALA A 804 12.24 29.74 33.67
N LEU A 805 13.17 28.96 34.25
CA LEU A 805 14.18 29.47 35.20
C LEU A 805 15.09 30.51 34.56
N GLY A 806 15.45 30.36 33.28
CA GLY A 806 16.19 31.35 32.52
C GLY A 806 15.41 32.64 32.29
N ASN A 807 14.13 32.52 31.90
CA ASN A 807 13.26 33.66 31.60
C ASN A 807 12.89 34.47 32.86
N LEU A 808 13.01 33.89 34.06
CA LEU A 808 12.88 34.62 35.32
C LEU A 808 14.05 35.59 35.61
N GLY A 809 15.08 35.61 34.76
CA GLY A 809 16.17 36.58 34.80
C GLY A 809 17.04 36.52 36.05
N GLU A 810 17.83 37.57 36.30
CA GLU A 810 18.88 37.59 37.34
C GLU A 810 18.35 37.30 38.76
N LYS A 811 17.07 37.56 39.03
CA LYS A 811 16.43 37.28 40.32
C LYS A 811 16.30 35.78 40.63
N ALA A 812 16.35 34.93 39.61
CA ALA A 812 16.36 33.47 39.77
C ALA A 812 17.76 32.87 39.92
N ALA A 813 18.84 33.68 39.85
CA ALA A 813 20.23 33.23 39.96
C ALA A 813 20.62 32.89 41.42
N THR A 814 19.93 31.92 42.03
CA THR A 814 20.25 31.38 43.35
C THR A 814 21.18 30.17 43.23
N GLU A 815 21.93 29.86 44.29
CA GLU A 815 22.85 28.72 44.33
C GLU A 815 22.16 27.39 43.98
N GLU A 816 20.92 27.21 44.44
CA GLU A 816 20.12 26.01 44.18
C GLU A 816 19.70 25.89 42.70
N VAL A 817 19.37 27.01 42.05
CA VAL A 817 19.03 27.06 40.62
C VAL A 817 20.25 26.75 39.77
N ILE A 818 21.41 27.33 40.11
CA ILE A 818 22.67 27.08 39.39
C ILE A 818 23.06 25.60 39.52
N LYS A 819 23.04 25.02 40.73
CA LYS A 819 23.32 23.59 40.92
C LYS A 819 22.33 22.69 40.16
N GLY A 820 21.06 23.07 40.15
CA GLY A 820 20.02 22.39 39.39
C GLY A 820 20.30 22.38 37.89
N LEU A 821 20.55 23.56 37.30
CA LEU A 821 20.83 23.71 35.87
C LEU A 821 22.15 23.04 35.44
N LEU A 822 23.19 23.09 36.28
CA LEU A 822 24.44 22.35 36.05
C LEU A 822 24.22 20.84 36.03
N THR A 823 23.35 20.32 36.90
CA THR A 823 22.97 18.90 36.88
C THR A 823 22.21 18.55 35.59
N ALA A 824 21.36 19.46 35.10
CA ALA A 824 20.59 19.29 33.86
C ALA A 824 21.44 19.29 32.57
N LEU A 825 22.70 19.75 32.62
CA LEU A 825 23.64 19.62 31.49
C LEU A 825 24.03 18.16 31.20
N GLY A 826 23.98 17.30 32.22
CA GLY A 826 24.20 15.86 32.10
C GLY A 826 22.99 15.07 31.60
N ASP A 827 21.86 15.73 31.34
CA ASP A 827 20.61 15.13 30.91
C ASP A 827 20.58 14.90 29.37
N VAL A 828 19.41 14.50 28.84
CA VAL A 828 19.14 14.34 27.41
C VAL A 828 19.36 15.65 26.65
N GLU A 829 19.73 15.54 25.38
CA GLU A 829 20.20 16.65 24.54
C GLU A 829 19.29 17.89 24.56
N ALA A 830 17.97 17.71 24.48
CA ALA A 830 17.01 18.83 24.54
C ALA A 830 17.03 19.57 25.89
N VAL A 831 17.18 18.85 27.01
CA VAL A 831 17.25 19.44 28.36
C VAL A 831 18.59 20.13 28.56
N ARG A 832 19.69 19.55 28.03
CA ARG A 832 21.01 20.17 28.03
C ARG A 832 21.00 21.51 27.32
N GLU A 833 20.33 21.59 26.16
CA GLU A 833 20.22 22.84 25.40
C GLU A 833 19.37 23.88 26.13
N GLY A 834 18.22 23.47 26.69
CA GLY A 834 17.41 24.36 27.53
C GLY A 834 18.18 24.89 28.75
N ALA A 835 18.98 24.03 29.40
CA ALA A 835 19.82 24.42 30.53
C ALA A 835 20.92 25.41 30.13
N ARG A 836 21.56 25.23 28.96
CA ARG A 836 22.54 26.20 28.42
C ARG A 836 21.93 27.57 28.21
N LYS A 837 20.77 27.63 27.55
CA LYS A 837 20.04 28.89 27.33
C LYS A 837 19.63 29.55 28.65
N ALA A 838 19.17 28.76 29.61
CA ALA A 838 18.80 29.27 30.92
C ALA A 838 19.99 29.89 31.67
N ILE A 839 21.14 29.21 31.67
CA ILE A 839 22.40 29.72 32.25
C ILE A 839 22.82 31.01 31.55
N ALA A 840 22.62 31.13 30.23
CA ALA A 840 22.90 32.34 29.48
C ALA A 840 22.05 33.54 29.92
N CYS A 841 20.76 33.32 30.18
CA CYS A 841 19.84 34.39 30.56
C CYS A 841 20.01 34.88 32.01
N LEU A 842 20.73 34.14 32.87
CA LEU A 842 20.91 34.48 34.29
C LEU A 842 22.04 35.52 34.58
N GLY A 843 22.81 35.93 33.57
CA GLY A 843 23.72 37.10 33.64
C GLY A 843 24.98 36.97 34.52
N GLU A 844 25.76 38.07 34.60
CA GLU A 844 27.16 38.16 35.11
C GLU A 844 27.40 37.64 36.55
N LYS A 845 26.36 37.42 37.37
CA LYS A 845 26.52 36.86 38.73
C LYS A 845 26.95 35.39 38.79
N LEU A 846 26.96 34.69 37.66
CA LEU A 846 27.62 33.38 37.53
C LEU A 846 29.13 33.46 37.72
N VAL A 847 29.75 34.63 37.48
CA VAL A 847 31.21 34.82 37.46
C VAL A 847 31.80 34.86 38.89
N ASP A 848 31.02 35.25 39.90
CA ASP A 848 31.51 35.39 41.28
C ASP A 848 31.42 34.10 42.13
N PHE A 849 30.66 33.09 41.71
CA PHE A 849 30.29 31.98 42.61
C PHE A 849 31.13 30.70 42.48
N ASN A 850 32.18 30.68 41.64
CA ASN A 850 33.36 29.80 41.70
C ASN A 850 34.21 29.99 40.42
N GLY A 851 35.04 31.05 40.38
CA GLY A 851 35.98 31.31 39.27
C GLY A 851 36.73 30.07 38.79
N ILE A 852 37.09 30.02 37.49
CA ILE A 852 37.66 28.90 36.72
C ILE A 852 36.91 27.56 36.83
N ASN A 853 36.61 27.04 38.02
CA ASN A 853 35.94 25.77 38.29
C ASN A 853 34.53 25.66 37.69
N GLY A 854 33.75 26.74 37.69
CA GLY A 854 32.44 26.78 37.02
C GLY A 854 32.55 26.65 35.50
N VAL A 855 33.52 27.34 34.91
CA VAL A 855 33.83 27.32 33.46
C VAL A 855 34.40 25.96 33.06
N VAL A 856 35.26 25.35 33.90
CA VAL A 856 35.85 24.03 33.68
C VAL A 856 34.81 22.91 33.74
N ASN A 857 33.83 22.97 34.66
CA ASN A 857 32.74 21.99 34.71
C ASN A 857 31.77 22.11 33.51
N LEU A 858 31.55 23.32 32.99
CA LEU A 858 30.81 23.59 31.76
C LEU A 858 31.53 23.02 30.52
N MET A 859 32.87 23.09 30.49
CA MET A 859 33.72 22.54 29.42
C MET A 859 33.79 21.01 29.44
N LEU A 860 33.92 20.37 30.61
CA LEU A 860 34.13 18.92 30.73
C LEU A 860 32.88 18.07 30.42
N ASN A 861 31.67 18.63 30.52
CA ASN A 861 30.41 17.87 30.42
C ASN A 861 29.57 18.19 29.16
N SER A 862 30.10 18.91 28.17
CA SER A 862 29.39 19.26 26.94
C SER A 862 29.78 18.35 25.76
N PRO A 863 28.91 17.44 25.28
CA PRO A 863 29.06 16.84 23.97
C PRO A 863 28.68 17.85 22.90
N SER A 864 29.66 18.23 22.08
CA SER A 864 29.54 18.61 20.65
C SER A 864 28.46 19.63 20.21
N GLY A 865 28.19 20.69 20.97
CA GLY A 865 27.28 21.73 20.47
C GLY A 865 27.11 23.00 21.30
N GLY A 866 28.06 23.34 22.17
CA GLY A 866 27.99 24.54 23.02
C GLY A 866 29.06 25.57 22.69
N TYR A 867 29.36 25.77 21.41
CA TYR A 867 30.52 26.57 20.97
C TYR A 867 30.26 28.09 21.05
N ASP A 868 29.06 28.58 20.74
CA ASP A 868 28.79 30.03 20.70
C ASP A 868 28.64 30.68 22.09
N PHE A 869 28.03 29.97 23.06
CA PHE A 869 27.78 30.53 24.40
C PHE A 869 29.07 30.76 25.21
N LEU A 870 30.10 29.94 24.98
CA LEU A 870 31.41 30.09 25.62
C LEU A 870 32.20 31.28 25.04
N MET A 871 31.95 31.71 23.80
CA MET A 871 32.69 32.78 23.13
C MET A 871 32.38 34.18 23.73
N ASP A 872 31.12 34.47 24.06
CA ASP A 872 30.72 35.83 24.51
C ASP A 872 31.17 36.17 25.95
N HIS A 873 31.31 35.18 26.84
CA HIS A 873 31.63 35.41 28.27
C HIS A 873 33.11 35.16 28.61
N ARG A 874 33.95 34.76 27.62
CA ARG A 874 35.35 34.37 27.80
C ARG A 874 36.27 35.51 28.26
N LYS A 875 36.07 36.74 27.77
CA LYS A 875 36.90 37.89 28.14
C LYS A 875 36.73 38.29 29.61
N SER A 876 35.50 38.31 30.11
CA SER A 876 35.23 38.73 31.50
C SER A 876 35.75 37.73 32.53
N ALA A 877 35.58 36.42 32.26
CA ALA A 877 36.05 35.35 33.14
C ALA A 877 37.59 35.25 33.21
N LEU A 878 38.30 35.56 32.11
CA LEU A 878 39.77 35.56 32.06
C LEU A 878 40.39 36.85 32.61
N CYS A 879 39.74 38.02 32.43
CA CYS A 879 40.23 39.30 32.93
C CYS A 879 40.20 39.41 34.47
N GLY A 880 39.36 38.63 35.16
CA GLY A 880 39.25 38.63 36.62
C GLY A 880 40.19 37.69 37.37
N CYS A 881 40.95 36.83 36.67
CA CYS A 881 41.84 35.87 37.31
C CYS A 881 43.24 36.47 37.55
N GLU A 882 43.52 36.91 38.79
CA GLU A 882 44.86 37.37 39.20
C GLU A 882 45.97 36.34 38.89
N SER A 883 45.66 35.04 38.91
CA SER A 883 46.59 33.94 38.63
C SER A 883 47.13 33.91 37.19
N LEU A 884 46.43 34.49 36.20
CA LEU A 884 46.85 34.51 34.79
C LEU A 884 47.78 35.69 34.47
N LEU A 885 47.75 36.76 35.27
CA LEU A 885 48.59 37.94 35.09
C LEU A 885 50.08 37.71 35.42
N THR A 886 50.40 36.61 36.13
CA THR A 886 51.75 36.25 36.57
C THR A 886 52.53 35.36 35.59
N LEU A 887 51.90 34.92 34.49
CA LEU A 887 52.50 34.01 33.50
C LEU A 887 53.15 34.78 32.32
N ARG A 888 54.19 34.19 31.70
CA ARG A 888 54.86 34.78 30.52
C ARG A 888 53.87 35.02 29.38
N SER A 889 54.05 36.13 28.66
CA SER A 889 53.16 36.58 27.59
C SER A 889 52.87 35.54 26.50
N ASP A 890 53.85 34.69 26.14
CA ASP A 890 53.68 33.71 25.06
C ASP A 890 52.73 32.56 25.40
N VAL A 891 52.71 32.10 26.64
CA VAL A 891 51.82 31.00 27.08
C VAL A 891 50.41 31.51 27.25
N VAL A 892 50.25 32.70 27.84
CA VAL A 892 48.97 33.41 27.93
C VAL A 892 48.42 33.73 26.53
N ARG A 893 49.29 34.13 25.60
CA ARG A 893 48.93 34.38 24.19
C ARG A 893 48.52 33.11 23.47
N LYS A 894 49.25 31.99 23.62
CA LYS A 894 48.87 30.68 23.05
C LYS A 894 47.55 30.15 23.62
N LEU A 895 47.33 30.30 24.92
CA LEU A 895 46.07 29.94 25.58
C LEU A 895 44.92 30.83 25.13
N SER A 896 45.14 32.14 25.03
CA SER A 896 44.16 33.08 24.49
C SER A 896 43.82 32.76 23.04
N ILE A 897 44.80 32.44 22.20
CA ILE A 897 44.59 32.07 20.78
C ILE A 897 43.84 30.74 20.66
N ALA A 898 44.23 29.71 21.42
CA ALA A 898 43.55 28.42 21.41
C ALA A 898 42.12 28.47 22.00
N LEU A 899 41.82 29.52 22.78
CA LEU A 899 40.49 29.84 23.31
C LEU A 899 39.75 30.90 22.47
N ASP A 900 40.40 31.57 21.52
CA ASP A 900 39.78 32.47 20.53
C ASP A 900 39.45 31.75 19.21
N SER A 901 40.05 30.59 18.95
CA SER A 901 39.83 29.81 17.71
C SER A 901 38.67 28.81 17.85
N ASP A 902 37.91 28.58 16.77
CA ASP A 902 36.80 27.61 16.66
C ASP A 902 37.24 26.14 16.84
N TYR A 903 38.52 25.91 17.16
CA TYR A 903 39.21 24.64 17.02
C TYR A 903 39.91 24.26 18.32
N PHE A 904 39.14 23.72 19.27
CA PHE A 904 39.64 23.26 20.58
C PHE A 904 40.74 22.17 20.49
N TRP A 905 40.97 21.55 19.32
CA TRP A 905 42.11 20.66 19.09
C TRP A 905 43.45 21.40 19.05
N GLU A 906 43.51 22.72 18.92
CA GLU A 906 44.76 23.48 19.03
C GLU A 906 45.37 23.44 20.44
N LEU A 907 44.58 23.18 21.48
CA LEU A 907 45.11 22.89 22.82
C LEU A 907 45.98 21.63 22.85
N SER A 908 45.73 20.68 21.93
CA SER A 908 46.58 19.49 21.75
C SER A 908 47.92 19.79 21.04
N ASN A 909 48.12 20.99 20.51
CA ASN A 909 49.40 21.45 19.96
C ASN A 909 50.28 22.15 21.01
N ILE A 910 49.73 22.51 22.17
CA ILE A 910 50.53 23.02 23.30
C ILE A 910 51.06 21.81 24.05
N ALA A 911 52.37 21.70 24.19
CA ALA A 911 52.98 20.56 24.84
C ALA A 911 52.55 20.45 26.32
N THR A 912 52.20 19.24 26.79
CA THR A 912 51.74 18.99 28.17
C THR A 912 52.65 19.64 29.24
N HIS A 913 53.96 19.71 28.99
CA HIS A 913 54.92 20.31 29.93
C HIS A 913 54.79 21.84 30.10
N GLU A 914 54.24 22.58 29.11
CA GLU A 914 53.99 24.02 29.25
C GLU A 914 52.84 24.30 30.23
N PHE A 915 51.79 23.46 30.24
CA PHE A 915 50.68 23.57 31.20
C PHE A 915 51.06 23.16 32.62
N VAL A 916 52.01 22.24 32.74
CA VAL A 916 52.53 21.81 34.04
C VAL A 916 53.45 22.88 34.63
N ASP A 917 54.23 23.57 33.80
CA ASP A 917 55.02 24.72 34.23
C ASP A 917 54.11 25.85 34.77
N ILE A 918 52.91 26.04 34.19
CA ILE A 918 51.87 26.93 34.74
C ILE A 918 51.38 26.45 36.10
N LEU A 919 50.99 25.18 36.21
CA LEU A 919 50.51 24.58 37.47
C LEU A 919 51.55 24.70 38.59
N LEU A 920 52.83 24.46 38.27
CA LEU A 920 53.93 24.53 39.24
C LEU A 920 54.28 25.98 39.62
N LYS A 921 54.28 26.92 38.67
CA LYS A 921 54.58 28.34 38.94
C LYS A 921 53.46 29.06 39.69
N THR A 922 52.20 28.70 39.43
CA THR A 922 51.04 29.32 40.08
C THR A 922 50.67 28.63 41.39
N SER A 923 51.06 27.36 41.57
CA SER A 923 50.64 26.51 42.71
C SER A 923 49.11 26.44 42.90
N ASP A 924 48.34 26.76 41.86
CA ASP A 924 46.88 26.82 41.88
C ASP A 924 46.29 25.49 41.40
N VAL A 925 45.67 24.77 42.33
CA VAL A 925 45.11 23.43 42.10
C VAL A 925 43.95 23.44 41.09
N ALA A 926 43.38 24.61 40.76
CA ALA A 926 42.33 24.75 39.75
C ALA A 926 42.78 24.35 38.33
N TRP A 927 44.10 24.40 38.04
CA TRP A 927 44.66 23.98 36.74
C TRP A 927 44.81 22.47 36.59
N LEU A 928 44.72 21.73 37.70
CA LEU A 928 44.97 20.29 37.75
C LEU A 928 44.07 19.47 36.80
N PRO A 929 42.75 19.69 36.72
CA PRO A 929 41.88 18.92 35.81
C PRO A 929 42.20 19.16 34.32
N ILE A 930 42.64 20.38 33.97
CA ILE A 930 42.99 20.76 32.58
C ILE A 930 44.27 20.04 32.17
N VAL A 931 45.31 20.10 33.01
CA VAL A 931 46.59 19.41 32.79
C VAL A 931 46.36 17.90 32.62
N THR A 932 45.54 17.31 33.49
CA THR A 932 45.22 15.89 33.45
C THR A 932 44.45 15.49 32.17
N HIS A 933 43.49 16.30 31.72
CA HIS A 933 42.73 16.02 30.51
C HIS A 933 43.57 16.15 29.22
N ILE A 934 44.44 17.16 29.15
CA ILE A 934 45.35 17.36 28.01
C ILE A 934 46.38 16.23 27.95
N ALA A 935 46.94 15.80 29.10
CA ALA A 935 47.85 14.65 29.15
C ALA A 935 47.19 13.36 28.62
N LEU A 936 45.91 13.14 28.95
CA LEU A 936 45.12 12.02 28.42
C LEU A 936 44.90 12.12 26.91
N LEU A 937 44.54 13.29 26.39
CA LEU A 937 44.34 13.53 24.95
C LEU A 937 45.64 13.32 24.15
N GLN A 938 46.77 13.77 24.69
CA GLN A 938 48.09 13.63 24.08
C GLN A 938 48.75 12.25 24.33
N LYS A 939 48.07 11.31 25.00
CA LYS A 939 48.61 9.99 25.40
C LYS A 939 49.95 10.08 26.15
N SER A 940 50.12 11.13 26.94
CA SER A 940 51.32 11.33 27.76
C SER A 940 51.15 10.69 29.14
N ALA A 941 52.15 9.96 29.61
CA ALA A 941 52.16 9.36 30.95
C ALA A 941 52.88 10.27 31.95
N ILE A 942 52.30 10.40 33.15
CA ILE A 942 52.84 11.22 34.24
C ILE A 942 53.24 10.28 35.37
N VAL A 943 54.53 10.28 35.72
CA VAL A 943 55.09 9.40 36.74
C VAL A 943 55.74 10.27 37.83
N ILE A 944 55.39 10.02 39.08
CA ILE A 944 55.99 10.73 40.23
C ILE A 944 57.02 9.78 40.88
N VAL A 945 58.28 10.19 40.94
CA VAL A 945 59.39 9.44 41.56
C VAL A 945 60.21 10.39 42.42
N ASP A 946 60.45 10.06 43.70
CA ASP A 946 61.31 10.81 44.64
C ASP A 946 61.17 12.34 44.57
N ASN A 947 59.96 12.84 44.80
CA ASN A 947 59.59 14.27 44.76
C ASN A 947 59.73 14.97 43.40
N MET A 948 59.89 14.20 42.33
CA MET A 948 59.93 14.71 40.96
C MET A 948 58.78 14.17 40.11
N ILE A 949 58.19 15.05 39.29
CA ILE A 949 57.18 14.68 38.30
C ILE A 949 57.87 14.52 36.94
N CYS A 950 57.78 13.33 36.35
CA CYS A 950 58.35 12.96 35.06
C CYS A 950 57.22 12.71 34.03
N PHE A 951 57.33 13.32 32.85
CA PHE A 951 56.34 13.16 31.77
C PHE A 951 56.95 12.39 30.60
N TYR A 952 56.26 11.35 30.14
CA TYR A 952 56.63 10.54 28.98
C TYR A 952 55.60 10.75 27.85
N GLY A 953 56.02 11.31 26.71
CA GLY A 953 55.09 11.56 25.58
C GLY A 953 55.47 12.68 24.60
N SER A 954 56.51 13.46 24.87
CA SER A 954 57.17 14.38 23.92
C SER A 954 58.67 14.10 23.91
N GLU A 955 59.39 14.42 22.83
CA GLU A 955 60.78 13.99 22.53
C GLU A 955 61.86 14.29 23.61
N GLU A 956 61.54 14.95 24.72
CA GLU A 956 62.44 15.13 25.88
C GLU A 956 61.69 14.97 27.22
N ALA A 957 62.26 14.19 28.15
CA ALA A 957 61.76 14.06 29.51
C ALA A 957 62.27 15.24 30.37
N LYS A 958 61.36 16.08 30.89
CA LYS A 958 61.68 17.18 31.81
C LYS A 958 61.36 16.81 33.26
N LYS A 959 62.23 17.22 34.18
CA LYS A 959 62.13 16.99 35.63
C LYS A 959 61.74 18.29 36.32
N PHE A 960 60.79 18.22 37.25
CA PHE A 960 60.38 19.35 38.07
C PHE A 960 60.27 18.94 39.54
N GLU A 961 60.80 19.76 40.46
CA GLU A 961 60.59 19.60 41.90
C GLU A 961 59.19 20.06 42.30
N CYS A 962 58.48 19.24 43.08
CA CYS A 962 57.12 19.52 43.51
C CYS A 962 57.04 19.66 45.04
N GLY A 963 56.35 20.70 45.52
CA GLY A 963 56.04 20.86 46.95
C GLY A 963 54.98 19.86 47.43
N GLY A 964 55.04 19.48 48.72
CA GLY A 964 54.27 18.36 49.28
C GLY A 964 52.73 18.44 49.18
N ASN A 965 52.13 19.64 49.18
CA ASN A 965 50.66 19.77 49.07
C ASN A 965 50.14 19.49 47.64
N LEU A 966 50.91 19.87 46.62
CA LEU A 966 50.54 19.66 45.22
C LEU A 966 50.69 18.17 44.85
N GLN A 967 51.66 17.48 45.46
CA GLN A 967 51.88 16.05 45.29
C GLN A 967 50.66 15.22 45.73
N THR A 968 50.07 15.54 46.89
CA THR A 968 48.87 14.86 47.40
C THR A 968 47.65 15.10 46.50
N ALA A 969 47.46 16.34 46.03
CA ALA A 969 46.36 16.70 45.13
C ALA A 969 46.47 16.01 43.76
N LEU A 970 47.69 15.91 43.20
CA LEU A 970 47.97 15.17 41.98
C LEU A 970 47.63 13.68 42.14
N VAL A 971 48.08 13.05 43.23
CA VAL A 971 47.80 11.64 43.51
C VAL A 971 46.30 11.38 43.65
N GLU A 972 45.55 12.23 44.36
CA GLU A 972 44.09 12.13 44.51
C GLU A 972 43.35 12.32 43.17
N ALA A 973 43.73 13.31 42.36
CA ALA A 973 43.08 13.58 41.07
C ALA A 973 43.23 12.41 40.08
N PHE A 974 44.42 11.81 40.00
CA PHE A 974 44.67 10.66 39.12
C PHE A 974 44.02 9.36 39.63
N SER A 975 43.93 9.18 40.96
CA SER A 975 43.23 8.02 41.53
C SER A 975 41.71 8.12 41.39
N MET A 976 41.11 9.32 41.46
CA MET A 976 39.68 9.53 41.16
C MET A 976 39.34 9.31 39.68
N GLN A 977 40.20 9.71 38.74
CA GLN A 977 39.96 9.48 37.31
C GLN A 977 40.06 8.01 36.90
N ARG A 978 40.97 7.24 37.51
CA ARG A 978 41.08 5.79 37.31
C ARG A 978 39.74 5.07 37.58
N ASN A 979 38.92 5.59 38.50
CA ASN A 979 37.61 5.02 38.83
C ASN A 979 36.45 5.48 37.92
N LYS A 980 36.59 6.57 37.15
CA LYS A 980 35.54 7.09 36.25
C LYS A 980 35.58 6.53 34.82
N HIS A 981 36.71 5.96 34.38
CA HIS A 981 36.92 5.52 32.99
C HIS A 981 37.26 4.02 32.82
N THR A 982 37.06 3.20 33.86
CA THR A 982 37.27 1.74 33.84
C THR A 982 36.46 0.96 32.80
N ASN A 983 35.51 1.57 32.08
CA ASN A 983 34.77 0.91 30.99
C ASN A 983 35.33 1.18 29.57
N ARG A 984 36.54 1.77 29.40
CA ARG A 984 37.15 1.97 28.06
C ARG A 984 38.65 1.62 27.93
N CYS A 985 39.30 1.07 28.96
CA CYS A 985 40.75 0.84 28.98
C CYS A 985 41.18 -0.65 28.92
N GLU A 986 40.55 -1.49 28.09
CA GLU A 986 41.06 -2.85 27.79
C GLU A 986 42.08 -2.91 26.63
N ILE A 987 42.44 -1.78 26.00
CA ILE A 987 43.21 -1.80 24.74
C ILE A 987 44.74 -1.55 24.91
N PHE A 988 45.25 -1.31 26.12
CA PHE A 988 46.66 -0.92 26.30
C PHE A 988 47.57 -1.94 27.02
N GLN A 989 47.19 -3.22 27.05
CA GLN A 989 48.02 -4.32 27.60
C GLN A 989 49.15 -4.84 26.67
N LYS A 990 49.54 -4.10 25.61
CA LYS A 990 50.65 -4.53 24.74
C LYS A 990 51.58 -3.37 24.36
N ARG A 991 52.62 -3.14 25.17
CA ARG A 991 53.99 -2.77 24.74
C ARG A 991 54.97 -2.81 25.94
N PRO A 992 56.19 -3.32 25.76
CA PRO A 992 57.13 -3.58 26.85
C PRO A 992 57.94 -2.31 27.16
N ILE A 993 57.65 -1.65 28.30
CA ILE A 993 58.53 -0.62 28.89
C ILE A 993 58.70 -0.96 30.38
N TYR A 994 59.04 -2.21 30.67
CA TYR A 994 59.14 -2.71 32.05
C TYR A 994 60.40 -3.54 32.35
N ASP A 995 61.47 -3.39 31.54
CA ASP A 995 62.75 -4.05 31.80
C ASP A 995 63.93 -3.06 32.03
N SER A 996 63.67 -1.78 32.30
CA SER A 996 64.72 -0.84 32.75
C SER A 996 64.25 0.27 33.71
N LEU A 997 63.19 0.02 34.48
CA LEU A 997 62.71 0.79 35.64
C LEU A 997 62.59 -0.18 36.81
#